data_AF-A0A162ZWB4-F1
#
_entry.id   AF-A0A162ZWB4-F1
#
_cell.length_a   1.000
_cell.length_b   1.000
_cell.length_c   1.000
_cell.angle_alpha   90.00
_cell.angle_beta   90.00
_cell.angle_gamma   90.00
#
_symmetry.space_group_name_H-M   'P 1'
#
loop_
_entity.id
_entity.type
_entity.pdbx_description
1 polymer ?
#
loop_
_entity_poly.entity_id
_entity_poly.type
_entity_poly.pdbx_seq_one_letter_code
_entity_poly.pdbx_strand_id
1 'polypeptide(L)'
;MSASYYLQAQTPGFVYTEGEKFMLDGRPYYFSGTNVYDFFTYGSSSGDIETQFMDKDRIDEHMRRLYVNGVRVVRLWGFSHEDWHGFEPQKGVYSEGQFALFDYVVKSAEANGIKLIVALENYWNDYGGIKDRLKWEGIDVAGAGTHDQGQFFTNASAVQGFKDYVKYFITRVNHYDGVEYRNDPTILAWELMNEPRYQGFGDDLTSDTLRAWVDDMGEFIKSIDSKHLLGTGLEAHGAKYGFGGDEGNDFIKIHQSPFIDFTSAHPYIRESWSNFTLEQTMKLMAQWADESHNIIKKPLYIGEFNVEIQERFEWWEEMYRFIEEEKIGASAFWWFPDNKTPRDKFGVFEGDTEVGIYKEHALKMDEMSGGEAIYLSLMSPKSGDKYVSGSDVHIEANLINEDRNVAKVEFFSNGVLVGEDAIAPYELDLKGLPDGQYTITSIATGTGINPVKKTSTPRNIQIGGEGVLTLEYKDASTAVLSNVIKPHFRIFNNSSQGVSYSDISVRYWFETEEDLPLTFSTDYAVVGNSNVKGKFVQVEGNSYYLEVTFDPATGILGRNAGSGRVEAKIANSRYSETNQANDYSYDSTKKEFAQWEKIGLYLNGKLISGIEPGTTVDTPTAAITASTTSGNGPLSVTFDASGSTDPNGDALTYTWDFGNGDTATGVTTTYEFTDFGDKVVTLTVNDGNGNSDTETITISVNDPNIAPVAAFTSSQGSGVAPVLITFDASTSTDANNDPLTYAWDFGNGDTATGVTTSYEFTTVGEFEVKLTVSDGKLEDSSTKTIIISDGNPVANIAANVTSGTVPLEVSFDASGSVDPSNNTLSYSWDFGDGTSGTGQTIIHTFTAIGSYTVTLQVDNGLGGVDTDTITIQVQDVLPVSDISLEYRDGGNGNSSDNMINPHLKIVNDGNTAVAYSDLTIRYWFTSEENKDLNFWCDWAQLGTSNVKGVFGEANGVDYLEISFDATAGTIAGLTNSGDIQTRFAKANWSGFDETNDYSYDSSKTSYTTHDKITLYRSGGLIWGAEPVAPVKSQQIENTALKVTVSPNPVVNDLTLNTNSSLKHASVKVTDFSGKIFYEKQVQNDTDMVKLDFTQLQSGIYFVQIRQGQNMTVKQVIK
;
A
#
# COMPACT_ATOMS: atom_id res chain seq x y z
N MET A 1 18.75 17.46 19.04
CA MET A 1 18.98 18.37 17.91
C MET A 1 17.72 18.38 17.08
N SER A 2 17.25 19.55 16.64
CA SER A 2 15.92 19.79 16.07
C SER A 2 15.80 19.41 14.59
N ALA A 3 14.61 18.92 14.24
CA ALA A 3 14.09 18.58 12.91
C ALA A 3 14.45 19.56 11.77
N SER A 4 15.44 19.22 10.94
CA SER A 4 15.70 19.95 9.70
C SER A 4 16.35 19.10 8.57
N TYR A 5 16.14 17.78 8.54
CA TYR A 5 16.78 16.91 7.52
C TYR A 5 15.88 16.30 6.43
N TYR A 6 14.57 16.52 6.42
CA TYR A 6 13.67 15.87 5.45
C TYR A 6 12.94 16.85 4.53
N LEU A 7 13.71 17.54 3.68
CA LEU A 7 13.21 18.09 2.42
C LEU A 7 14.35 17.89 1.42
N GLN A 8 14.62 16.62 1.12
CA GLN A 8 15.50 16.28 0.02
C GLN A 8 14.74 16.62 -1.26
N ALA A 9 15.36 17.39 -2.15
CA ALA A 9 14.80 17.66 -3.47
C ALA A 9 14.47 16.31 -4.13
N GLN A 10 13.21 16.13 -4.53
CA GLN A 10 12.75 14.93 -5.21
C GLN A 10 13.62 14.73 -6.45
N THR A 11 14.44 13.67 -6.43
CA THR A 11 15.29 13.31 -7.56
C THR A 11 14.48 12.34 -8.41
N PRO A 12 14.14 12.68 -9.68
CA PRO A 12 13.31 11.83 -10.52
C PRO A 12 13.84 10.38 -10.58
N GLY A 13 12.94 9.41 -10.51
CA GLY A 13 13.25 7.98 -10.57
C GLY A 13 13.71 7.33 -9.27
N PHE A 14 14.13 8.09 -8.25
CA PHE A 14 14.49 7.55 -6.93
C PHE A 14 13.25 7.35 -6.06
N VAL A 15 13.16 6.19 -5.39
CA VAL A 15 12.13 5.93 -4.39
C VAL A 15 12.51 6.66 -3.11
N TYR A 16 11.54 7.32 -2.49
CA TYR A 16 11.69 8.02 -1.21
C TYR A 16 10.53 7.67 -0.27
N THR A 17 10.51 8.22 0.95
CA THR A 17 9.42 7.98 1.91
C THR A 17 8.72 9.27 2.34
N GLU A 18 7.41 9.20 2.53
CA GLU A 18 6.59 10.26 3.15
C GLU A 18 5.74 9.63 4.26
N GLY A 19 6.21 9.76 5.50
CA GLY A 19 5.57 9.11 6.66
C GLY A 19 5.56 7.59 6.47
N GLU A 20 4.36 7.01 6.52
CA GLU A 20 4.13 5.57 6.37
C GLU A 20 4.17 5.05 4.92
N LYS A 21 4.47 5.90 3.93
CA LYS A 21 4.39 5.52 2.50
C LYS A 21 5.75 5.54 1.81
N PHE A 22 5.97 4.55 0.96
CA PHE A 22 6.92 4.67 -0.13
C PHE A 22 6.34 5.59 -1.21
N MET A 23 7.21 6.38 -1.83
CA MET A 23 6.86 7.35 -2.85
C MET A 23 7.81 7.24 -4.03
N LEU A 24 7.30 7.40 -5.23
CA LEU A 24 8.08 7.48 -6.46
C LEU A 24 7.46 8.55 -7.36
N ASP A 25 8.27 9.50 -7.81
CA ASP A 25 7.86 10.59 -8.71
C ASP A 25 6.58 11.33 -8.25
N GLY A 26 6.49 11.61 -6.93
CA GLY A 26 5.40 12.36 -6.32
C GLY A 26 4.14 11.56 -6.03
N ARG A 27 4.13 10.23 -6.23
CA ARG A 27 2.98 9.37 -6.00
C ARG A 27 3.31 8.24 -5.02
N PRO A 28 2.31 7.69 -4.29
CA PRO A 28 2.51 6.47 -3.51
C PRO A 28 3.06 5.35 -4.39
N TYR A 29 4.01 4.58 -3.87
CA TYR A 29 4.66 3.49 -4.56
C TYR A 29 4.52 2.19 -3.77
N TYR A 30 3.36 1.55 -3.90
CA TYR A 30 3.12 0.20 -3.43
C TYR A 30 3.71 -0.79 -4.43
N PHE A 31 4.57 -1.70 -3.97
CA PHE A 31 5.24 -2.63 -4.88
C PHE A 31 5.09 -4.10 -4.50
N SER A 32 4.90 -4.91 -5.53
CA SER A 32 5.04 -6.36 -5.52
C SER A 32 6.49 -6.74 -5.81
N GLY A 33 7.10 -7.47 -4.89
CA GLY A 33 8.47 -7.93 -5.00
C GLY A 33 8.61 -9.43 -4.85
N THR A 34 9.85 -9.90 -5.02
CA THR A 34 10.27 -11.27 -4.72
C THR A 34 11.76 -11.30 -4.41
N ASN A 35 12.22 -12.39 -3.81
CA ASN A 35 13.64 -12.64 -3.61
C ASN A 35 14.22 -13.46 -4.76
N VAL A 36 15.36 -13.02 -5.28
CA VAL A 36 16.25 -13.80 -6.16
C VAL A 36 17.67 -13.53 -5.70
N TYR A 37 18.03 -14.17 -4.59
CA TYR A 37 19.27 -13.88 -3.89
C TYR A 37 20.53 -14.18 -4.72
N ASP A 38 20.44 -15.11 -5.68
CA ASP A 38 21.57 -15.78 -6.32
C ASP A 38 21.89 -15.30 -7.74
N PHE A 39 21.32 -14.18 -8.21
CA PHE A 39 21.61 -13.63 -9.55
C PHE A 39 23.12 -13.51 -9.81
N PHE A 40 23.89 -13.23 -8.76
CA PHE A 40 25.33 -13.08 -8.80
C PHE A 40 26.10 -14.38 -9.15
N THR A 41 25.42 -15.53 -9.19
CA THR A 41 26.00 -16.86 -9.50
C THR A 41 25.82 -17.29 -10.96
N TYR A 42 25.23 -16.44 -11.80
CA TYR A 42 24.82 -16.82 -13.15
C TYR A 42 26.01 -16.72 -14.10
N GLY A 43 26.74 -17.82 -14.25
CA GLY A 43 27.88 -17.95 -15.16
C GLY A 43 28.92 -18.96 -14.64
N SER A 44 30.16 -18.82 -15.10
CA SER A 44 31.32 -19.51 -14.53
C SER A 44 31.96 -18.65 -13.43
N SER A 45 32.63 -19.25 -12.46
CA SER A 45 33.40 -18.49 -11.47
C SER A 45 34.81 -18.11 -11.96
N SER A 46 35.11 -18.30 -13.24
CA SER A 46 36.41 -18.03 -13.86
C SER A 46 36.31 -17.95 -15.38
N GLY A 47 37.30 -17.32 -16.02
CA GLY A 47 37.36 -17.17 -17.47
C GLY A 47 37.28 -15.71 -17.90
N ASP A 48 36.95 -15.51 -19.17
CA ASP A 48 36.69 -14.18 -19.72
C ASP A 48 35.41 -13.59 -19.11
N ILE A 49 35.47 -12.33 -18.67
CA ILE A 49 34.38 -11.68 -17.92
C ILE A 49 33.08 -11.67 -18.72
N GLU A 50 33.16 -11.29 -19.99
CA GLU A 50 32.00 -11.01 -20.84
C GLU A 50 31.35 -12.27 -21.40
N THR A 51 32.13 -13.34 -21.61
CA THR A 51 31.66 -14.52 -22.37
C THR A 51 31.60 -15.81 -21.55
N GLN A 52 32.24 -15.86 -20.39
CA GLN A 52 32.33 -17.08 -19.58
C GLN A 52 31.95 -16.82 -18.13
N PHE A 53 32.45 -15.74 -17.53
CA PHE A 53 32.23 -15.45 -16.11
C PHE A 53 30.76 -15.15 -15.80
N MET A 54 30.05 -14.51 -16.73
CA MET A 54 28.61 -14.26 -16.62
C MET A 54 27.82 -14.89 -17.77
N ASP A 55 26.61 -15.35 -17.45
CA ASP A 55 25.61 -15.84 -18.40
C ASP A 55 24.51 -14.77 -18.58
N LYS A 56 24.80 -13.80 -19.44
CA LYS A 56 23.92 -12.65 -19.71
C LYS A 56 22.52 -13.08 -20.17
N ASP A 57 22.48 -14.08 -21.05
CA ASP A 57 21.23 -14.60 -21.60
C ASP A 57 20.34 -15.17 -20.50
N ARG A 58 20.91 -15.92 -19.54
CA ARG A 58 20.18 -16.44 -18.38
C ARG A 58 19.71 -15.32 -17.45
N ILE A 59 20.54 -14.30 -17.21
CA ILE A 59 20.16 -13.13 -16.39
C ILE A 59 18.97 -12.41 -17.01
N ASP A 60 19.04 -12.10 -18.31
CA ASP A 60 17.98 -11.39 -19.02
C ASP A 60 16.70 -12.20 -19.13
N GLU A 61 16.80 -13.48 -19.48
CA GLU A 61 15.64 -14.37 -19.56
C GLU A 61 14.92 -14.43 -18.22
N HIS A 62 15.69 -14.53 -17.12
CA HIS A 62 15.13 -14.59 -15.78
C HIS A 62 14.52 -13.24 -15.37
N MET A 63 15.24 -12.13 -15.53
CA MET A 63 14.74 -10.78 -15.20
C MET A 63 13.44 -10.45 -15.94
N ARG A 64 13.39 -10.79 -17.24
CA ARG A 64 12.21 -10.67 -18.08
C ARG A 64 11.03 -11.49 -17.55
N ARG A 65 11.29 -12.75 -17.17
CA ARG A 65 10.27 -13.63 -16.61
C ARG A 65 9.71 -13.06 -15.30
N LEU A 66 10.55 -12.49 -14.44
CA LEU A 66 10.10 -11.83 -13.20
C LEU A 66 9.15 -10.67 -13.53
N TYR A 67 9.56 -9.78 -14.44
CA TYR A 67 8.75 -8.62 -14.83
C TYR A 67 7.37 -9.01 -15.37
N VAL A 68 7.32 -9.99 -16.29
CA VAL A 68 6.09 -10.51 -16.90
C VAL A 68 5.18 -11.17 -15.87
N ASN A 69 5.74 -11.68 -14.76
CA ASN A 69 4.96 -12.24 -13.66
C ASN A 69 4.54 -11.20 -12.60
N GLY A 70 4.70 -9.91 -12.88
CA GLY A 70 4.24 -8.84 -11.99
C GLY A 70 5.26 -8.40 -10.95
N VAL A 71 6.50 -8.90 -11.00
CA VAL A 71 7.57 -8.43 -10.10
C VAL A 71 7.96 -7.00 -10.51
N ARG A 72 8.02 -6.10 -9.54
CA ARG A 72 8.51 -4.72 -9.70
C ARG A 72 9.76 -4.45 -8.89
N VAL A 73 9.96 -5.20 -7.80
CA VAL A 73 11.16 -5.11 -6.97
C VAL A 73 11.77 -6.49 -6.76
N VAL A 74 13.06 -6.62 -7.03
CA VAL A 74 13.82 -7.83 -6.70
C VAL A 74 14.71 -7.54 -5.51
N ARG A 75 14.58 -8.34 -4.46
CA ARG A 75 15.54 -8.36 -3.35
C ARG A 75 16.60 -9.42 -3.63
N LEU A 76 17.87 -9.03 -3.56
CA LEU A 76 19.01 -9.89 -3.91
C LEU A 76 20.29 -9.57 -3.13
N TRP A 77 21.24 -10.51 -3.11
CA TRP A 77 22.46 -10.37 -2.31
C TRP A 77 23.56 -9.64 -3.08
N GLY A 78 24.10 -8.60 -2.46
CA GLY A 78 25.29 -7.89 -2.89
C GLY A 78 26.50 -8.27 -2.04
N PHE A 79 26.65 -9.56 -1.68
CA PHE A 79 27.79 -10.08 -0.93
C PHE A 79 28.05 -11.55 -1.28
N SER A 80 29.29 -11.98 -1.07
CA SER A 80 29.75 -13.38 -1.05
C SER A 80 31.23 -13.38 -0.71
N HIS A 81 31.64 -14.25 0.21
CA HIS A 81 33.04 -14.44 0.64
C HIS A 81 33.65 -15.75 0.13
N GLU A 82 32.95 -16.45 -0.75
CA GLU A 82 33.40 -17.71 -1.32
C GLU A 82 34.52 -17.50 -2.35
N ASP A 83 35.41 -18.48 -2.49
CA ASP A 83 36.44 -18.47 -3.56
C ASP A 83 35.81 -18.54 -4.97
N TRP A 84 34.54 -18.97 -5.05
CA TRP A 84 33.75 -19.03 -6.29
C TRP A 84 32.59 -18.02 -6.18
N HIS A 85 32.46 -17.13 -7.17
CA HIS A 85 31.49 -16.04 -7.14
C HIS A 85 31.54 -15.16 -5.86
N GLY A 86 32.73 -14.96 -5.28
CA GLY A 86 32.95 -14.04 -4.17
C GLY A 86 33.09 -12.60 -4.62
N PHE A 87 32.32 -11.69 -4.01
CA PHE A 87 32.55 -10.25 -4.14
C PHE A 87 33.81 -9.84 -3.38
N GLU A 88 33.98 -10.38 -2.17
CA GLU A 88 35.13 -10.18 -1.30
C GLU A 88 35.63 -11.55 -0.79
N PRO A 89 36.30 -12.37 -1.64
CA PRO A 89 36.79 -13.70 -1.25
C PRO A 89 37.85 -13.67 -0.14
N GLN A 90 38.55 -12.54 0.02
CA GLN A 90 39.49 -12.29 1.09
C GLN A 90 39.34 -10.85 1.55
N LYS A 91 39.62 -10.58 2.83
CA LYS A 91 39.54 -9.24 3.44
C LYS A 91 40.20 -8.17 2.56
N GLY A 92 39.42 -7.23 2.05
CA GLY A 92 39.87 -6.12 1.21
C GLY A 92 40.30 -6.48 -0.21
N VAL A 93 40.00 -7.70 -0.69
CA VAL A 93 40.28 -8.14 -2.06
C VAL A 93 38.95 -8.30 -2.79
N TYR A 94 38.71 -7.45 -3.80
CA TYR A 94 37.46 -7.40 -4.54
C TYR A 94 37.60 -8.02 -5.93
N SER A 95 36.62 -8.84 -6.33
CA SER A 95 36.64 -9.55 -7.62
C SER A 95 36.00 -8.72 -8.74
N GLU A 96 36.81 -8.20 -9.68
CA GLU A 96 36.28 -7.40 -10.80
C GLU A 96 35.27 -8.15 -11.65
N GLY A 97 35.50 -9.45 -11.95
CA GLY A 97 34.54 -10.25 -12.70
C GLY A 97 33.19 -10.40 -11.98
N GLN A 98 33.21 -10.48 -10.64
CA GLN A 98 31.98 -10.58 -9.85
C GLN A 98 31.20 -9.28 -9.82
N PHE A 99 31.91 -8.15 -9.66
CA PHE A 99 31.28 -6.83 -9.72
C PHE A 99 30.76 -6.52 -11.13
N ALA A 100 31.47 -6.89 -12.19
CA ALA A 100 30.99 -6.76 -13.57
C ALA A 100 29.72 -7.61 -13.83
N LEU A 101 29.62 -8.81 -13.25
CA LEU A 101 28.40 -9.61 -13.32
C LEU A 101 27.23 -8.87 -12.65
N PHE A 102 27.43 -8.34 -11.43
CA PHE A 102 26.39 -7.58 -10.74
C PHE A 102 26.02 -6.28 -11.47
N ASP A 103 27.00 -5.59 -12.07
CA ASP A 103 26.76 -4.44 -12.96
C ASP A 103 25.76 -4.81 -14.05
N TYR A 104 25.89 -6.00 -14.65
CA TYR A 104 24.96 -6.48 -15.66
C TYR A 104 23.57 -6.82 -15.10
N VAL A 105 23.48 -7.32 -13.87
CA VAL A 105 22.19 -7.55 -13.19
C VAL A 105 21.44 -6.23 -13.01
N VAL A 106 22.15 -5.16 -12.61
CA VAL A 106 21.58 -3.80 -12.53
C VAL A 106 21.08 -3.34 -13.90
N LYS A 107 21.88 -3.50 -14.96
CA LYS A 107 21.46 -3.14 -16.34
C LYS A 107 20.25 -3.94 -16.81
N SER A 108 20.17 -5.22 -16.49
CA SER A 108 19.04 -6.06 -16.86
C SER A 108 17.78 -5.66 -16.10
N ALA A 109 17.89 -5.29 -14.83
CA ALA A 109 16.78 -4.79 -14.02
C ALA A 109 16.25 -3.46 -14.58
N GLU A 110 17.14 -2.50 -14.89
CA GLU A 110 16.80 -1.23 -15.53
C GLU A 110 16.10 -1.46 -16.88
N ALA A 111 16.63 -2.37 -17.70
CA ALA A 111 16.03 -2.73 -18.98
C ALA A 111 14.62 -3.33 -18.82
N ASN A 112 14.27 -3.88 -17.66
CA ASN A 112 12.94 -4.42 -17.42
C ASN A 112 12.07 -3.50 -16.54
N GLY A 113 12.56 -2.32 -16.12
CA GLY A 113 11.83 -1.45 -15.20
C GLY A 113 11.62 -2.09 -13.81
N ILE A 114 12.51 -3.00 -13.41
CA ILE A 114 12.54 -3.61 -12.08
C ILE A 114 13.51 -2.81 -11.22
N LYS A 115 13.13 -2.51 -9.98
CA LYS A 115 14.04 -1.94 -8.98
C LYS A 115 14.67 -3.01 -8.09
N LEU A 116 15.81 -2.68 -7.48
CA LEU A 116 16.60 -3.63 -6.68
C LEU A 116 16.68 -3.22 -5.21
N ILE A 117 16.45 -4.17 -4.30
CA ILE A 117 16.84 -4.07 -2.89
C ILE A 117 18.06 -4.95 -2.67
N VAL A 118 19.18 -4.35 -2.26
CA VAL A 118 20.47 -5.05 -2.18
C VAL A 118 20.88 -5.24 -0.73
N ALA A 119 20.86 -6.48 -0.25
CA ALA A 119 21.43 -6.82 1.06
C ALA A 119 22.95 -6.85 0.98
N LEU A 120 23.63 -6.07 1.83
CA LEU A 120 25.07 -5.85 1.76
C LEU A 120 25.90 -6.87 2.56
N GLU A 121 25.26 -7.70 3.38
CA GLU A 121 25.90 -8.76 4.16
C GLU A 121 24.88 -9.82 4.63
N ASN A 122 25.35 -10.98 5.10
CA ASN A 122 24.51 -11.99 5.78
C ASN A 122 24.87 -12.14 7.25
N TYR A 123 23.85 -12.27 8.10
CA TYR A 123 24.05 -12.81 9.44
C TYR A 123 24.40 -14.31 9.39
N TRP A 124 23.75 -15.04 8.48
CA TRP A 124 23.94 -16.48 8.31
C TRP A 124 25.22 -16.83 7.54
N ASN A 125 25.50 -18.13 7.49
CA ASN A 125 26.77 -18.64 6.97
C ASN A 125 26.78 -18.85 5.45
N ASP A 126 25.62 -18.80 4.80
CA ASP A 126 25.50 -19.00 3.36
C ASP A 126 26.21 -17.88 2.62
N TYR A 127 27.10 -18.27 1.71
CA TYR A 127 28.05 -17.41 0.99
C TYR A 127 29.01 -16.63 1.92
N GLY A 128 29.29 -17.21 3.08
CA GLY A 128 30.23 -16.70 4.07
C GLY A 128 29.55 -15.96 5.21
N GLY A 129 29.11 -14.73 4.94
CA GLY A 129 28.49 -13.83 5.93
C GLY A 129 29.47 -13.27 6.97
N ILE A 130 28.92 -12.70 8.05
CA ILE A 130 29.72 -12.14 9.16
C ILE A 130 30.65 -13.16 9.85
N LYS A 131 30.38 -14.46 9.70
CA LYS A 131 31.27 -15.53 10.15
C LYS A 131 32.66 -15.39 9.52
N ASP A 132 32.75 -15.14 8.22
CA ASP A 132 34.04 -15.04 7.54
C ASP A 132 34.74 -13.72 7.84
N ARG A 133 33.98 -12.63 8.05
CA ARG A 133 34.55 -11.38 8.58
C ARG A 133 35.20 -11.58 9.95
N LEU A 134 34.53 -12.27 10.87
CA LEU A 134 35.08 -12.61 12.18
C LEU A 134 36.31 -13.53 12.06
N LYS A 135 36.26 -14.50 11.14
CA LYS A 135 37.39 -15.40 10.87
C LYS A 135 38.62 -14.65 10.38
N TRP A 136 38.46 -13.60 9.58
CA TRP A 136 39.58 -12.73 9.18
C TRP A 136 40.21 -11.97 10.35
N GLU A 137 39.45 -11.76 11.43
CA GLU A 137 39.97 -11.20 12.70
C GLU A 137 40.54 -12.28 13.64
N GLY A 138 40.62 -13.55 13.19
CA GLY A 138 41.11 -14.66 14.00
C GLY A 138 40.08 -15.22 14.99
N ILE A 139 38.79 -14.90 14.81
CA ILE A 139 37.69 -15.42 15.62
C ILE A 139 36.99 -16.52 14.84
N ASP A 140 37.21 -17.77 15.24
CA ASP A 140 36.57 -18.93 14.62
C ASP A 140 35.21 -19.18 15.28
N VAL A 141 34.14 -19.00 14.50
CA VAL A 141 32.77 -19.31 14.95
C VAL A 141 32.44 -20.71 14.46
N ALA A 142 32.27 -21.65 15.40
CA ALA A 142 31.89 -23.01 15.06
C ALA A 142 30.54 -22.99 14.31
N GLY A 143 30.52 -23.54 13.09
CA GLY A 143 29.38 -23.44 12.17
C GLY A 143 28.07 -23.97 12.76
N ALA A 144 26.97 -23.34 12.34
CA ALA A 144 25.56 -23.68 12.58
C ALA A 144 25.22 -24.32 13.95
N GLY A 145 24.81 -23.47 14.91
CA GLY A 145 24.16 -23.92 16.15
C GLY A 145 24.81 -23.44 17.46
N THR A 146 26.04 -22.91 17.40
CA THR A 146 26.68 -22.17 18.49
C THR A 146 26.77 -20.70 18.11
N HIS A 147 25.81 -19.90 18.60
CA HIS A 147 25.56 -18.52 18.19
C HIS A 147 26.62 -17.55 18.77
N ASP A 148 27.86 -17.59 18.30
CA ASP A 148 28.92 -16.64 18.68
C ASP A 148 29.07 -15.47 17.67
N GLN A 149 28.27 -15.47 16.60
CA GLN A 149 28.34 -14.49 15.49
C GLN A 149 27.99 -13.05 15.93
N GLY A 150 27.22 -12.88 17.02
CA GLY A 150 26.90 -11.57 17.59
C GLY A 150 28.13 -10.73 17.98
N GLN A 151 29.31 -11.35 18.11
CA GLN A 151 30.60 -10.65 18.29
C GLN A 151 30.90 -9.64 17.19
N PHE A 152 30.38 -9.85 15.97
CA PHE A 152 30.58 -8.95 14.85
C PHE A 152 30.19 -7.50 15.21
N PHE A 153 29.04 -7.31 15.85
CA PHE A 153 28.48 -5.97 16.14
C PHE A 153 29.33 -5.13 17.11
N THR A 154 30.28 -5.74 17.83
CA THR A 154 31.18 -5.05 18.78
C THR A 154 32.65 -5.13 18.38
N ASN A 155 33.01 -5.93 17.38
CA ASN A 155 34.37 -6.04 16.88
C ASN A 155 34.68 -4.90 15.91
N ALA A 156 35.36 -3.86 16.40
CA ALA A 156 35.68 -2.67 15.62
C ALA A 156 36.44 -2.95 14.30
N SER A 157 37.29 -3.98 14.25
CA SER A 157 38.04 -4.32 13.04
C SER A 157 37.15 -4.99 11.98
N ALA A 158 36.28 -5.91 12.41
CA ALA A 158 35.32 -6.57 11.52
C ALA A 158 34.28 -5.56 10.99
N VAL A 159 33.77 -4.68 11.85
CA VAL A 159 32.85 -3.59 11.48
C VAL A 159 33.51 -2.62 10.51
N GLN A 160 34.79 -2.27 10.71
CA GLN A 160 35.52 -1.44 9.76
C GLN A 160 35.67 -2.13 8.40
N GLY A 161 35.96 -3.44 8.38
CA GLY A 161 36.01 -4.21 7.14
C GLY A 161 34.67 -4.19 6.37
N PHE A 162 33.54 -4.27 7.08
CA PHE A 162 32.22 -4.10 6.47
C PHE A 162 32.04 -2.69 5.90
N LYS A 163 32.42 -1.62 6.63
CA LYS A 163 32.36 -0.25 6.09
C LYS A 163 33.21 -0.08 4.83
N ASP A 164 34.40 -0.68 4.79
CA ASP A 164 35.29 -0.61 3.64
C ASP A 164 34.66 -1.31 2.42
N TYR A 165 34.07 -2.49 2.61
CA TYR A 165 33.32 -3.21 1.58
C TYR A 165 32.11 -2.41 1.07
N VAL A 166 31.26 -1.93 1.99
CA VAL A 166 30.05 -1.17 1.65
C VAL A 166 30.40 0.10 0.86
N LYS A 167 31.47 0.81 1.26
CA LYS A 167 31.94 1.96 0.50
C LYS A 167 32.36 1.56 -0.91
N TYR A 168 33.12 0.48 -1.05
CA TYR A 168 33.52 -0.02 -2.36
C TYR A 168 32.31 -0.37 -3.23
N PHE A 169 31.32 -1.06 -2.68
CA PHE A 169 30.11 -1.48 -3.38
C PHE A 169 29.26 -0.28 -3.82
N ILE A 170 28.92 0.63 -2.90
CA ILE A 170 28.04 1.78 -3.17
C ILE A 170 28.70 2.79 -4.12
N THR A 171 30.03 2.91 -4.08
CA THR A 171 30.80 3.80 -4.97
C THR A 171 31.34 3.12 -6.22
N ARG A 172 30.90 1.89 -6.50
CA ARG A 172 31.17 1.17 -7.75
C ARG A 172 30.64 1.97 -8.92
N VAL A 173 31.49 2.19 -9.92
CA VAL A 173 31.08 2.68 -11.24
C VAL A 173 30.72 1.47 -12.09
N ASN A 174 29.47 1.42 -12.54
CA ASN A 174 28.97 0.32 -13.36
C ASN A 174 29.79 0.21 -14.65
N HIS A 175 30.30 -0.99 -14.92
CA HIS A 175 31.17 -1.27 -16.06
C HIS A 175 30.54 -0.93 -17.42
N TYR A 176 29.21 -1.00 -17.56
CA TYR A 176 28.53 -0.93 -18.84
C TYR A 176 28.09 0.47 -19.27
N ASP A 177 27.81 1.37 -18.33
CA ASP A 177 27.30 2.71 -18.61
C ASP A 177 28.06 3.83 -17.90
N GLY A 178 29.00 3.50 -17.01
CA GLY A 178 29.77 4.48 -16.25
C GLY A 178 28.99 5.17 -15.14
N VAL A 179 27.79 4.70 -14.78
CA VAL A 179 26.99 5.25 -13.69
C VAL A 179 27.44 4.67 -12.35
N GLU A 180 27.73 5.52 -11.38
CA GLU A 180 28.03 5.08 -10.02
C GLU A 180 26.76 4.58 -9.31
N TYR A 181 26.81 3.45 -8.59
CA TYR A 181 25.61 2.84 -7.99
C TYR A 181 24.80 3.79 -7.10
N ARG A 182 25.45 4.62 -6.26
CA ARG A 182 24.75 5.65 -5.47
C ARG A 182 24.00 6.71 -6.29
N ASN A 183 24.16 6.73 -7.61
CA ASN A 183 23.49 7.61 -8.54
C ASN A 183 22.55 6.86 -9.50
N ASP A 184 22.36 5.55 -9.34
CA ASP A 184 21.53 4.73 -10.22
C ASP A 184 20.13 4.49 -9.62
N PRO A 185 19.06 5.09 -10.15
CA PRO A 185 17.70 4.96 -9.61
C PRO A 185 17.09 3.55 -9.78
N THR A 186 17.77 2.64 -10.47
CA THR A 186 17.41 1.23 -10.56
C THR A 186 17.53 0.55 -9.20
N ILE A 187 18.50 0.97 -8.38
CA ILE A 187 18.58 0.52 -6.99
C ILE A 187 17.52 1.29 -6.21
N LEU A 188 16.66 0.58 -5.49
CA LEU A 188 15.62 1.14 -4.62
C LEU A 188 16.22 1.46 -3.25
N ALA A 189 16.85 0.45 -2.66
CA ALA A 189 17.37 0.53 -1.31
C ALA A 189 18.61 -0.34 -1.12
N TRP A 190 19.44 0.10 -0.19
CA TRP A 190 20.42 -0.73 0.48
C TRP A 190 19.76 -1.40 1.70
N GLU A 191 20.12 -2.63 1.99
CA GLU A 191 19.87 -3.25 3.29
C GLU A 191 21.18 -3.53 4.00
N LEU A 192 21.24 -3.16 5.29
CA LEU A 192 22.43 -3.32 6.11
C LEU A 192 22.93 -4.77 6.10
N MET A 193 22.03 -5.72 6.33
CA MET A 193 22.36 -7.13 6.44
C MET A 193 21.08 -7.96 6.34
N ASN A 194 21.19 -9.16 5.78
CA ASN A 194 20.13 -10.15 5.89
C ASN A 194 20.05 -10.72 7.32
N GLU A 195 18.91 -10.53 7.98
CA GLU A 195 18.50 -11.15 9.24
C GLU A 195 19.47 -10.96 10.42
N PRO A 196 19.89 -9.72 10.75
CA PRO A 196 20.82 -9.48 11.86
C PRO A 196 20.23 -9.88 13.21
N ARG A 197 20.97 -10.68 13.98
CA ARG A 197 20.62 -11.07 15.37
C ARG A 197 21.77 -10.86 16.34
N TYR A 198 21.48 -10.34 17.52
CA TYR A 198 22.41 -10.35 18.65
C TYR A 198 22.09 -11.54 19.56
N GLN A 199 22.45 -12.74 19.12
CA GLN A 199 22.15 -14.00 19.82
C GLN A 199 23.43 -14.72 20.24
N GLY A 200 23.39 -15.34 21.43
CA GLY A 200 24.40 -16.26 21.97
C GLY A 200 25.73 -15.65 22.41
N PHE A 201 25.88 -14.33 22.30
CA PHE A 201 27.04 -13.59 22.80
C PHE A 201 26.61 -12.51 23.83
N GLY A 202 26.36 -12.93 25.07
CA GLY A 202 25.88 -12.07 26.16
C GLY A 202 24.37 -11.78 26.11
N ASP A 203 23.81 -11.34 27.23
CA ASP A 203 22.38 -10.99 27.34
C ASP A 203 22.15 -9.52 26.96
N ASP A 204 21.89 -9.20 25.69
CA ASP A 204 21.37 -7.89 25.28
C ASP A 204 19.90 -7.96 24.87
N LEU A 205 19.07 -8.34 25.85
CA LEU A 205 17.61 -8.34 25.70
C LEU A 205 17.06 -6.92 25.49
N THR A 206 17.86 -5.90 25.71
CA THR A 206 17.52 -4.49 25.48
C THR A 206 17.74 -4.04 24.04
N SER A 207 18.39 -4.84 23.18
CA SER A 207 18.73 -4.48 21.78
C SER A 207 19.61 -3.22 21.66
N ASP A 208 20.36 -2.84 22.70
CA ASP A 208 21.19 -1.62 22.70
C ASP A 208 22.38 -1.72 21.74
N THR A 209 23.01 -2.89 21.69
CA THR A 209 24.20 -3.17 20.89
C THR A 209 23.87 -3.19 19.41
N LEU A 210 22.84 -3.95 19.02
CA LEU A 210 22.40 -3.98 17.63
C LEU A 210 21.91 -2.59 17.19
N ARG A 211 21.17 -1.87 18.05
CA ARG A 211 20.74 -0.50 17.75
C ARG A 211 21.92 0.44 17.53
N ALA A 212 22.95 0.38 18.37
CA ALA A 212 24.15 1.21 18.22
C ALA A 212 24.90 0.92 16.91
N TRP A 213 24.99 -0.35 16.51
CA TRP A 213 25.58 -0.74 15.24
C TRP A 213 24.74 -0.26 14.04
N VAL A 214 23.41 -0.40 14.10
CA VAL A 214 22.49 0.11 13.07
C VAL A 214 22.63 1.62 12.89
N ASP A 215 22.72 2.38 13.99
CA ASP A 215 22.91 3.83 13.92
C ASP A 215 24.28 4.20 13.31
N ASP A 216 25.36 3.51 13.70
CA ASP A 216 26.71 3.76 13.15
C ASP A 216 26.81 3.40 11.66
N MET A 217 26.22 2.28 11.22
CA MET A 217 26.23 1.90 9.80
C MET A 217 25.29 2.79 8.99
N GLY A 218 24.13 3.13 9.54
CA GLY A 218 23.17 4.00 8.89
C GLY A 218 23.73 5.39 8.65
N GLU A 219 24.37 6.00 9.66
CA GLU A 219 25.04 7.29 9.52
C GLU A 219 26.14 7.21 8.45
N PHE A 220 26.95 6.14 8.47
CA PHE A 220 28.02 5.94 7.52
C PHE A 220 27.50 5.84 6.07
N ILE A 221 26.51 4.98 5.81
CA ILE A 221 25.95 4.80 4.46
C ILE A 221 25.30 6.10 3.98
N LYS A 222 24.48 6.74 4.81
CA LYS A 222 23.83 8.01 4.46
C LYS A 222 24.84 9.15 4.19
N SER A 223 26.05 9.07 4.74
CA SER A 223 27.13 10.02 4.46
C SER A 223 27.78 9.86 3.08
N ILE A 224 27.73 8.66 2.50
CA ILE A 224 28.31 8.36 1.17
C ILE A 224 27.27 8.29 0.06
N ASP A 225 26.02 7.96 0.42
CA ASP A 225 24.86 7.89 -0.44
C ASP A 225 23.65 8.51 0.26
N SER A 226 23.26 9.69 -0.22
CA SER A 226 22.09 10.39 0.31
C SER A 226 20.80 10.06 -0.44
N LYS A 227 20.85 9.44 -1.62
CA LYS A 227 19.71 9.33 -2.54
C LYS A 227 18.88 8.08 -2.29
N HIS A 228 19.53 6.95 -1.99
CA HIS A 228 18.84 5.67 -1.80
C HIS A 228 18.22 5.53 -0.42
N LEU A 229 17.15 4.74 -0.36
CA LEU A 229 16.60 4.27 0.91
C LEU A 229 17.55 3.29 1.59
N LEU A 230 17.45 3.19 2.91
CA LEU A 230 18.20 2.25 3.73
C LEU A 230 17.25 1.47 4.64
N GLY A 231 17.28 0.15 4.49
CA GLY A 231 16.58 -0.82 5.33
C GLY A 231 17.55 -1.62 6.22
N THR A 232 16.99 -2.35 7.17
CA THR A 232 17.78 -3.20 8.09
C THR A 232 17.90 -4.64 7.65
N GLY A 233 16.94 -5.18 6.88
CA GLY A 233 16.83 -6.61 6.57
C GLY A 233 16.45 -7.49 7.77
N LEU A 234 15.77 -6.90 8.76
CA LEU A 234 15.38 -7.52 10.02
C LEU A 234 14.15 -8.43 9.84
N GLU A 235 14.14 -9.56 10.55
CA GLU A 235 13.02 -10.52 10.58
C GLU A 235 11.86 -10.07 11.47
N ALA A 236 12.13 -9.17 12.41
CA ALA A 236 11.21 -8.66 13.44
C ALA A 236 10.78 -9.68 14.51
N HIS A 237 11.68 -10.58 14.97
CA HIS A 237 11.34 -11.43 16.12
C HIS A 237 11.12 -10.63 17.41
N GLY A 238 10.43 -11.28 18.34
CA GLY A 238 10.32 -10.80 19.71
C GLY A 238 9.38 -11.67 20.53
N ALA A 239 9.76 -11.96 21.77
CA ALA A 239 8.95 -12.74 22.68
C ALA A 239 7.58 -12.07 22.92
N LYS A 240 7.49 -10.74 22.81
CA LYS A 240 6.22 -9.98 22.90
C LYS A 240 5.20 -10.36 21.82
N TYR A 241 5.66 -10.84 20.67
CA TYR A 241 4.81 -11.28 19.57
C TYR A 241 4.52 -12.79 19.63
N GLY A 242 5.22 -13.53 20.50
CA GLY A 242 5.26 -14.99 20.44
C GLY A 242 5.95 -15.54 19.20
N PHE A 243 6.69 -14.71 18.46
CA PHE A 243 7.35 -15.03 17.19
C PHE A 243 8.86 -14.89 17.35
N GLY A 244 9.57 -16.02 17.42
CA GLY A 244 11.01 -16.06 17.74
C GLY A 244 11.33 -15.67 19.19
N GLY A 245 12.62 -15.48 19.49
CA GLY A 245 13.11 -15.02 20.80
C GLY A 245 13.49 -13.54 20.83
N ASP A 246 13.91 -13.05 22.00
CA ASP A 246 14.47 -11.70 22.14
C ASP A 246 15.96 -11.70 21.76
N GLU A 247 16.25 -11.80 20.46
CA GLU A 247 17.61 -11.90 19.90
C GLU A 247 18.24 -10.53 19.58
N GLY A 248 17.96 -9.53 20.43
CA GLY A 248 18.42 -8.14 20.22
C GLY A 248 17.79 -7.44 19.00
N ASN A 249 16.69 -7.97 18.48
CA ASN A 249 16.00 -7.57 17.25
C ASN A 249 14.67 -6.85 17.51
N ASP A 250 14.58 -6.02 18.55
CA ASP A 250 13.38 -5.24 18.86
C ASP A 250 12.94 -4.39 17.65
N PHE A 251 11.82 -4.79 17.04
CA PHE A 251 11.27 -4.18 15.84
C PHE A 251 11.09 -2.66 15.95
N ILE A 252 10.57 -2.16 17.08
CA ILE A 252 10.34 -0.72 17.25
C ILE A 252 11.67 -0.02 17.45
N LYS A 253 12.48 -0.53 18.39
CA LYS A 253 13.71 0.16 18.79
C LYS A 253 14.71 0.23 17.65
N ILE A 254 14.91 -0.84 16.89
CA ILE A 254 15.85 -0.88 15.77
C ILE A 254 15.41 0.08 14.66
N HIS A 255 14.15 -0.01 14.23
CA HIS A 255 13.65 0.82 13.13
C HIS A 255 13.38 2.28 13.50
N GLN A 256 13.39 2.66 14.78
CA GLN A 256 13.41 4.06 15.22
C GLN A 256 14.75 4.78 14.97
N SER A 257 15.76 4.09 14.43
CA SER A 257 16.97 4.75 13.91
C SER A 257 16.61 5.88 12.95
N PRO A 258 17.21 7.08 13.06
CA PRO A 258 16.93 8.18 12.13
C PRO A 258 17.52 7.95 10.74
N PHE A 259 18.35 6.92 10.54
CA PHE A 259 19.02 6.64 9.27
C PHE A 259 18.35 5.53 8.45
N ILE A 260 17.44 4.80 9.07
CA ILE A 260 16.64 3.75 8.43
C ILE A 260 15.36 4.39 7.89
N ASP A 261 14.97 4.10 6.65
CA ASP A 261 13.84 4.79 6.01
C ASP A 261 12.53 4.00 6.05
N PHE A 262 12.63 2.67 6.15
CA PHE A 262 11.48 1.76 6.20
C PHE A 262 11.71 0.62 7.18
N THR A 263 10.62 0.01 7.64
CA THR A 263 10.65 -1.15 8.54
C THR A 263 10.58 -2.44 7.73
N SER A 264 11.39 -3.44 8.08
CA SER A 264 11.35 -4.77 7.45
C SER A 264 10.90 -5.85 8.44
N ALA A 265 10.19 -6.87 7.96
CA ALA A 265 9.83 -8.06 8.73
C ALA A 265 9.73 -9.30 7.83
N HIS A 266 10.10 -10.48 8.36
CA HIS A 266 10.13 -11.75 7.62
C HIS A 266 9.28 -12.83 8.31
N PRO A 267 7.99 -13.00 7.97
CA PRO A 267 7.13 -13.99 8.64
C PRO A 267 7.38 -15.44 8.16
N TYR A 268 8.47 -16.07 8.59
CA TYR A 268 8.73 -17.52 8.47
C TYR A 268 8.01 -18.35 9.54
N ILE A 269 6.71 -18.22 9.54
CA ILE A 269 5.74 -18.73 10.50
C ILE A 269 5.60 -20.25 10.65
N ARG A 270 5.94 -21.05 9.64
CA ARG A 270 5.88 -22.52 9.69
C ARG A 270 7.19 -23.17 10.14
N GLU A 271 8.19 -22.36 10.45
CA GLU A 271 9.41 -22.87 11.04
C GLU A 271 9.16 -23.38 12.46
N SER A 272 9.96 -24.37 12.86
CA SER A 272 9.76 -25.13 14.10
C SER A 272 9.74 -24.28 15.38
N TRP A 273 10.33 -23.09 15.33
CA TRP A 273 10.41 -22.13 16.43
C TRP A 273 9.21 -21.16 16.52
N SER A 274 8.37 -21.07 15.47
CA SER A 274 7.16 -20.23 15.44
C SER A 274 5.88 -21.09 15.38
N ASN A 275 5.73 -21.89 14.33
CA ASN A 275 4.56 -22.74 14.03
C ASN A 275 3.18 -22.06 14.22
N PHE A 276 2.98 -20.88 13.64
CA PHE A 276 1.75 -20.10 13.74
C PHE A 276 0.63 -20.63 12.84
N THR A 277 -0.63 -20.39 13.21
CA THR A 277 -1.80 -20.49 12.32
C THR A 277 -1.91 -19.27 11.41
N LEU A 278 -2.76 -19.37 10.38
CA LEU A 278 -3.05 -18.24 9.48
C LEU A 278 -3.61 -17.03 10.24
N GLU A 279 -4.57 -17.26 11.14
CA GLU A 279 -5.12 -16.20 12.01
C GLU A 279 -4.05 -15.54 12.89
N GLN A 280 -3.15 -16.33 13.48
CA GLN A 280 -2.05 -15.78 14.28
C GLN A 280 -1.08 -14.96 13.43
N THR A 281 -0.86 -15.36 12.18
CA THR A 281 0.02 -14.64 11.25
C THR A 281 -0.59 -13.31 10.84
N MET A 282 -1.90 -13.27 10.56
CA MET A 282 -2.58 -12.01 10.26
C MET A 282 -2.54 -11.05 11.45
N LYS A 283 -2.70 -11.56 12.69
CA LYS A 283 -2.54 -10.74 13.91
C LYS A 283 -1.12 -10.21 14.07
N LEU A 284 -0.11 -11.02 13.76
CA LEU A 284 1.29 -10.60 13.80
C LEU A 284 1.57 -9.47 12.79
N MET A 285 1.13 -9.65 11.55
CA MET A 285 1.28 -8.65 10.50
C MET A 285 0.50 -7.37 10.81
N ALA A 286 -0.71 -7.47 11.36
CA ALA A 286 -1.49 -6.32 11.83
C ALA A 286 -0.73 -5.53 12.89
N GLN A 287 -0.10 -6.23 13.83
CA GLN A 287 0.67 -5.59 14.89
C GLN A 287 1.92 -4.89 14.33
N TRP A 288 2.66 -5.52 13.41
CA TRP A 288 3.80 -4.86 12.76
C TRP A 288 3.36 -3.66 11.91
N ALA A 289 2.24 -3.75 11.20
CA ALA A 289 1.68 -2.63 10.42
C ALA A 289 1.28 -1.46 11.33
N ASP A 290 0.60 -1.71 12.44
CA ASP A 290 0.27 -0.67 13.43
C ASP A 290 1.52 -0.05 14.05
N GLU A 291 2.46 -0.87 14.52
CA GLU A 291 3.69 -0.36 15.11
C GLU A 291 4.52 0.44 14.08
N SER A 292 4.57 0.02 12.82
CA SER A 292 5.25 0.74 11.74
C SER A 292 4.56 2.07 11.39
N HIS A 293 3.27 2.04 11.07
CA HIS A 293 2.53 3.20 10.58
C HIS A 293 2.13 4.18 11.70
N ASN A 294 1.90 3.70 12.93
CA ASN A 294 1.38 4.51 14.03
C ASN A 294 2.41 4.86 15.10
N ILE A 295 3.44 4.03 15.31
CA ILE A 295 4.47 4.30 16.32
C ILE A 295 5.76 4.80 15.68
N ILE A 296 6.28 4.08 14.67
CA ILE A 296 7.59 4.37 14.05
C ILE A 296 7.46 5.47 12.98
N LYS A 297 6.29 5.58 12.33
CA LYS A 297 5.99 6.54 11.25
C LYS A 297 6.85 6.32 10.01
N LYS A 298 7.00 5.06 9.61
CA LYS A 298 7.74 4.62 8.42
C LYS A 298 6.94 3.57 7.66
N PRO A 299 7.25 3.31 6.38
CA PRO A 299 6.58 2.26 5.62
C PRO A 299 6.97 0.87 6.11
N LEU A 300 6.05 -0.08 6.02
CA LEU A 300 6.32 -1.50 6.25
C LEU A 300 6.62 -2.25 4.94
N TYR A 301 7.72 -2.99 4.95
CA TYR A 301 8.14 -3.95 3.93
C TYR A 301 8.15 -5.37 4.50
N ILE A 302 7.28 -6.23 3.97
CA ILE A 302 7.29 -7.66 4.28
C ILE A 302 8.27 -8.33 3.31
N GLY A 303 9.54 -8.44 3.72
CA GLY A 303 10.67 -8.66 2.81
C GLY A 303 10.98 -10.10 2.46
N GLU A 304 10.56 -11.05 3.30
CA GLU A 304 10.64 -12.48 3.02
C GLU A 304 9.50 -13.22 3.69
N PHE A 305 8.80 -14.07 2.94
CA PHE A 305 7.85 -15.01 3.49
C PHE A 305 7.60 -16.15 2.51
N ASN A 306 7.37 -17.35 3.04
CA ASN A 306 6.75 -18.44 2.31
C ASN A 306 6.34 -19.59 3.24
N VAL A 307 5.60 -20.55 2.68
CA VAL A 307 5.27 -21.83 3.30
C VAL A 307 5.53 -22.98 2.30
N GLU A 308 5.47 -24.21 2.79
CA GLU A 308 5.58 -25.40 1.95
C GLU A 308 4.42 -25.49 0.94
N ILE A 309 4.67 -26.15 -0.19
CA ILE A 309 3.78 -26.17 -1.36
C ILE A 309 2.34 -26.65 -1.06
N GLN A 310 2.12 -27.46 -0.02
CA GLN A 310 0.79 -28.01 0.27
C GLN A 310 -0.20 -26.98 0.83
N GLU A 311 0.30 -25.91 1.45
CA GLU A 311 -0.53 -24.88 2.09
C GLU A 311 -0.39 -23.52 1.39
N ARG A 312 0.56 -23.37 0.47
CA ARG A 312 0.97 -22.09 -0.11
C ARG A 312 -0.16 -21.32 -0.76
N PHE A 313 -1.05 -21.99 -1.50
CA PHE A 313 -2.20 -21.36 -2.14
C PHE A 313 -3.08 -20.57 -1.15
N GLU A 314 -3.60 -21.24 -0.11
CA GLU A 314 -4.51 -20.62 0.88
C GLU A 314 -3.80 -19.50 1.67
N TRP A 315 -2.51 -19.69 1.96
CA TRP A 315 -1.70 -18.70 2.66
C TRP A 315 -1.46 -17.43 1.83
N TRP A 316 -1.15 -17.58 0.54
CA TRP A 316 -0.85 -16.46 -0.32
C TRP A 316 -2.10 -15.62 -0.60
N GLU A 317 -3.27 -16.24 -0.84
CA GLU A 317 -4.53 -15.48 -1.01
C GLU A 317 -4.81 -14.58 0.20
N GLU A 318 -4.64 -15.12 1.41
CA GLU A 318 -4.95 -14.41 2.65
C GLU A 318 -3.90 -13.35 3.00
N MET A 319 -2.62 -13.67 2.87
CA MET A 319 -1.53 -12.72 3.16
C MET A 319 -1.54 -11.53 2.20
N TYR A 320 -1.69 -11.77 0.89
CA TYR A 320 -1.70 -10.67 -0.09
C TYR A 320 -2.94 -9.80 0.06
N ARG A 321 -4.12 -10.40 0.26
CA ARG A 321 -5.34 -9.63 0.54
C ARG A 321 -5.19 -8.76 1.78
N PHE A 322 -4.60 -9.29 2.85
CA PHE A 322 -4.34 -8.52 4.06
C PHE A 322 -3.37 -7.35 3.83
N ILE A 323 -2.29 -7.57 3.08
CA ILE A 323 -1.33 -6.53 2.69
C ILE A 323 -2.04 -5.38 1.94
N GLU A 324 -2.95 -5.73 1.03
CA GLU A 324 -3.75 -4.78 0.26
C GLU A 324 -4.73 -3.99 1.15
N GLU A 325 -5.50 -4.68 2.00
CA GLU A 325 -6.51 -4.09 2.89
C GLU A 325 -5.90 -3.14 3.93
N GLU A 326 -4.77 -3.53 4.53
CA GLU A 326 -4.05 -2.73 5.54
C GLU A 326 -3.10 -1.69 4.92
N LYS A 327 -3.03 -1.63 3.58
CA LYS A 327 -2.16 -0.71 2.85
C LYS A 327 -0.70 -0.81 3.27
N ILE A 328 -0.21 -2.03 3.45
CA ILE A 328 1.21 -2.29 3.70
C ILE A 328 1.99 -1.92 2.43
N GLY A 329 3.01 -1.07 2.58
CA GLY A 329 3.69 -0.42 1.45
C GLY A 329 4.38 -1.37 0.47
N ALA A 330 4.77 -2.57 0.92
CA ALA A 330 5.56 -3.48 0.09
C ALA A 330 5.53 -4.93 0.56
N SER A 331 5.63 -5.86 -0.39
CA SER A 331 5.72 -7.31 -0.14
C SER A 331 6.78 -7.97 -1.03
N ALA A 332 7.48 -8.98 -0.51
CA ALA A 332 8.36 -9.84 -1.30
C ALA A 332 8.39 -11.27 -0.75
N PHE A 333 7.94 -12.23 -1.55
CA PHE A 333 7.99 -13.64 -1.16
C PHE A 333 9.39 -14.23 -1.35
N TRP A 334 9.71 -15.29 -0.60
CA TRP A 334 10.93 -16.08 -0.76
C TRP A 334 10.61 -17.43 -1.42
N TRP A 335 11.00 -17.74 -2.64
CA TRP A 335 11.79 -16.97 -3.61
C TRP A 335 11.46 -17.46 -5.03
N PHE A 336 11.82 -16.71 -6.08
CA PHE A 336 11.44 -17.00 -7.47
C PHE A 336 12.65 -17.42 -8.34
N PRO A 337 13.19 -18.64 -8.18
CA PRO A 337 14.36 -19.12 -8.92
C PRO A 337 14.10 -19.33 -10.41
N ASP A 338 15.16 -19.28 -11.23
CA ASP A 338 15.05 -19.62 -12.65
C ASP A 338 14.68 -21.09 -12.90
N ASN A 339 14.30 -21.42 -14.13
CA ASN A 339 13.83 -22.76 -14.48
C ASN A 339 14.95 -23.84 -14.46
N LYS A 340 16.22 -23.45 -14.29
CA LYS A 340 17.37 -24.36 -14.21
C LYS A 340 17.69 -24.75 -12.76
N THR A 341 17.25 -23.96 -11.79
CA THR A 341 17.47 -24.23 -10.37
C THR A 341 16.63 -25.43 -9.89
N PRO A 342 17.21 -26.38 -9.14
CA PRO A 342 16.45 -27.47 -8.55
C PRO A 342 15.34 -26.97 -7.61
N ARG A 343 14.18 -27.62 -7.63
CA ARG A 343 13.09 -27.31 -6.68
C ARG A 343 13.56 -27.61 -5.25
N ASP A 344 13.45 -26.62 -4.37
CA ASP A 344 13.67 -26.75 -2.93
C ASP A 344 12.33 -26.62 -2.16
N LYS A 345 12.40 -26.38 -0.84
CA LYS A 345 11.22 -26.24 0.03
C LYS A 345 10.33 -25.04 -0.34
N PHE A 346 10.92 -23.94 -0.81
CA PHE A 346 10.25 -22.64 -0.92
C PHE A 346 10.23 -22.05 -2.34
N GLY A 347 11.00 -22.59 -3.28
CA GLY A 347 11.08 -22.11 -4.66
C GLY A 347 9.71 -22.14 -5.34
N VAL A 348 9.38 -21.03 -5.98
CA VAL A 348 8.19 -20.84 -6.81
C VAL A 348 8.63 -20.78 -8.26
N PHE A 349 8.02 -21.58 -9.13
CA PHE A 349 8.41 -21.69 -10.53
C PHE A 349 7.28 -21.29 -11.44
N GLU A 350 7.63 -20.88 -12.66
CA GLU A 350 6.63 -20.53 -13.67
C GLU A 350 5.68 -21.70 -13.93
N GLY A 351 4.38 -21.40 -13.93
CA GLY A 351 3.31 -22.37 -14.06
C GLY A 351 2.80 -22.97 -12.75
N ASP A 352 3.46 -22.69 -11.61
CA ASP A 352 2.88 -22.98 -10.30
C ASP A 352 1.62 -22.12 -10.10
N THR A 353 0.58 -22.68 -9.46
CA THR A 353 -0.73 -22.05 -9.30
C THR A 353 -0.62 -20.70 -8.56
N GLU A 354 0.31 -20.61 -7.62
CA GLU A 354 0.58 -19.44 -6.78
C GLU A 354 1.12 -18.24 -7.58
N VAL A 355 1.70 -18.46 -8.76
CA VAL A 355 2.08 -17.38 -9.67
C VAL A 355 0.84 -16.61 -10.16
N GLY A 356 -0.31 -17.28 -10.26
CA GLY A 356 -1.59 -16.63 -10.55
C GLY A 356 -2.01 -15.65 -9.46
N ILE A 357 -2.00 -16.11 -8.20
CA ILE A 357 -2.33 -15.29 -7.02
C ILE A 357 -1.38 -14.08 -6.94
N TYR A 358 -0.07 -14.31 -7.13
CA TYR A 358 0.90 -13.23 -7.09
C TYR A 358 0.69 -12.17 -8.18
N LYS A 359 0.27 -12.58 -9.39
CA LYS A 359 -0.06 -11.64 -10.46
C LYS A 359 -1.24 -10.74 -10.10
N GLU A 360 -2.29 -11.30 -9.51
CA GLU A 360 -3.43 -10.53 -9.02
C GLU A 360 -3.01 -9.52 -7.93
N HIS A 361 -2.17 -9.96 -6.99
CA HIS A 361 -1.59 -9.07 -5.98
C HIS A 361 -0.78 -7.94 -6.62
N ALA A 362 0.08 -8.26 -7.59
CA ALA A 362 0.92 -7.28 -8.26
C ALA A 362 0.10 -6.18 -8.97
N LEU A 363 -1.04 -6.54 -9.56
CA LEU A 363 -1.93 -5.59 -10.20
C LEU A 363 -2.56 -4.65 -9.19
N LYS A 364 -3.07 -5.18 -8.07
CA LYS A 364 -3.64 -4.36 -7.00
C LYS A 364 -2.63 -3.40 -6.35
N MET A 365 -1.38 -3.84 -6.15
CA MET A 365 -0.33 -2.95 -5.63
C MET A 365 -0.06 -1.77 -6.59
N ASP A 366 -0.13 -1.98 -7.89
CA ASP A 366 0.02 -0.91 -8.86
C ASP A 366 -1.20 0.03 -8.91
N GLU A 367 -2.42 -0.51 -8.82
CA GLU A 367 -3.64 0.29 -8.66
C GLU A 367 -3.57 1.17 -7.41
N MET A 368 -3.11 0.61 -6.28
CA MET A 368 -2.89 1.36 -5.04
C MET A 368 -1.84 2.47 -5.19
N SER A 369 -0.92 2.33 -6.16
CA SER A 369 0.07 3.35 -6.53
C SER A 369 -0.49 4.45 -7.44
N GLY A 370 -1.78 4.37 -7.81
CA GLY A 370 -2.44 5.33 -8.71
C GLY A 370 -2.12 5.09 -10.19
N GLY A 371 -1.72 3.87 -10.57
CA GLY A 371 -1.61 3.46 -11.98
C GLY A 371 -2.97 3.04 -12.55
N GLU A 372 -3.30 3.48 -13.76
CA GLU A 372 -4.22 2.75 -14.63
C GLU A 372 -3.43 1.58 -15.24
N ALA A 373 -3.95 0.35 -15.18
CA ALA A 373 -3.24 -0.90 -15.50
C ALA A 373 -2.89 -1.08 -17.00
N ILE A 374 -2.11 -0.16 -17.57
CA ILE A 374 -1.50 -0.28 -18.90
C ILE A 374 0.02 -0.16 -18.75
N TYR A 375 0.70 -1.32 -18.76
CA TYR A 375 2.17 -1.37 -18.67
C TYR A 375 2.76 -1.50 -20.06
N LEU A 376 3.52 -0.52 -20.53
CA LEU A 376 4.26 -0.62 -21.78
C LEU A 376 5.77 -0.56 -21.53
N SER A 377 6.49 -1.60 -21.95
CA SER A 377 7.95 -1.63 -21.90
C SER A 377 8.53 -2.10 -23.23
N LEU A 378 9.64 -1.49 -23.65
CA LEU A 378 10.46 -1.99 -24.76
C LEU A 378 11.35 -3.13 -24.25
N MET A 379 11.13 -4.31 -24.83
CA MET A 379 11.85 -5.57 -24.61
C MET A 379 13.11 -5.64 -25.46
N SER A 380 13.03 -5.10 -26.67
CA SER A 380 14.13 -4.92 -27.62
C SER A 380 13.91 -3.61 -28.38
N PRO A 381 14.96 -2.86 -28.73
CA PRO A 381 16.35 -3.04 -28.30
C PRO A 381 16.57 -2.60 -26.84
N LYS A 382 17.71 -2.95 -26.24
CA LYS A 382 18.15 -2.44 -24.94
C LYS A 382 18.89 -1.12 -25.08
N SER A 383 18.89 -0.32 -24.03
CA SER A 383 19.69 0.91 -24.00
C SER A 383 21.17 0.54 -23.92
N GLY A 384 22.00 1.15 -24.76
CA GLY A 384 23.41 0.82 -24.97
C GLY A 384 23.66 -0.26 -26.03
N ASP A 385 22.61 -0.89 -26.60
CA ASP A 385 22.81 -1.89 -27.65
C ASP A 385 23.52 -1.29 -28.87
N LYS A 386 24.48 -2.04 -29.41
CA LYS A 386 25.23 -1.69 -30.61
C LYS A 386 24.89 -2.66 -31.72
N TYR A 387 24.72 -2.16 -32.93
CA TYR A 387 24.43 -2.94 -34.11
C TYR A 387 25.47 -2.68 -35.19
N VAL A 388 25.70 -3.68 -36.03
CA VAL A 388 26.58 -3.54 -37.18
C VAL A 388 25.91 -2.67 -38.25
N SER A 389 26.71 -1.92 -39.01
CA SER A 389 26.24 -1.14 -40.14
C SER A 389 25.36 -1.98 -41.09
N GLY A 390 24.14 -1.51 -41.34
CA GLY A 390 23.18 -2.18 -42.22
C GLY A 390 22.37 -3.31 -41.57
N SER A 391 22.55 -3.59 -40.28
CA SER A 391 21.71 -4.54 -39.54
C SER A 391 20.27 -4.05 -39.40
N ASP A 392 19.32 -4.99 -39.44
CA ASP A 392 17.95 -4.75 -38.99
C ASP A 392 17.95 -4.67 -37.44
N VAL A 393 17.18 -3.73 -36.89
CA VAL A 393 16.95 -3.60 -35.44
C VAL A 393 15.55 -4.10 -35.12
N HIS A 394 15.47 -5.23 -34.43
CA HIS A 394 14.20 -5.76 -33.94
C HIS A 394 13.73 -4.97 -32.73
N ILE A 395 12.55 -4.39 -32.82
CA ILE A 395 11.87 -3.73 -31.72
C ILE A 395 10.74 -4.64 -31.25
N GLU A 396 10.69 -4.90 -29.95
CA GLU A 396 9.63 -5.67 -29.32
C GLU A 396 9.15 -4.87 -28.11
N ALA A 397 7.83 -4.71 -27.97
CA ALA A 397 7.22 -4.12 -26.79
C ALA A 397 6.31 -5.14 -26.10
N ASN A 398 6.45 -5.22 -24.79
CA ASN A 398 5.51 -5.95 -23.95
C ASN A 398 4.47 -4.99 -23.40
N LEU A 399 3.22 -5.44 -23.43
CA LEU A 399 2.08 -4.70 -22.93
C LEU A 399 1.23 -5.58 -22.02
N ILE A 400 1.04 -5.15 -20.77
CA ILE A 400 0.16 -5.83 -19.81
C ILE A 400 -1.04 -4.91 -19.53
N ASN A 401 -2.25 -5.45 -19.72
CA ASN A 401 -3.54 -4.80 -19.43
C ASN A 401 -4.58 -5.90 -19.16
N GLU A 402 -5.31 -5.84 -18.04
CA GLU A 402 -6.34 -6.83 -17.68
C GLU A 402 -7.50 -6.90 -18.70
N ASP A 403 -7.87 -5.78 -19.32
CA ASP A 403 -9.05 -5.71 -20.19
C ASP A 403 -8.79 -6.06 -21.66
N ARG A 404 -7.52 -6.23 -22.07
CA ARG A 404 -7.08 -6.34 -23.48
C ARG A 404 -7.60 -5.21 -24.39
N ASN A 405 -8.00 -4.09 -23.81
CA ASN A 405 -8.57 -2.93 -24.50
C ASN A 405 -7.47 -2.02 -25.06
N VAL A 406 -6.58 -2.58 -25.87
CA VAL A 406 -5.50 -1.84 -26.54
C VAL A 406 -5.77 -1.85 -28.03
N ALA A 407 -5.77 -0.66 -28.64
CA ALA A 407 -5.99 -0.51 -30.07
C ALA A 407 -4.70 -0.84 -30.86
N LYS A 408 -3.55 -0.37 -30.37
CA LYS A 408 -2.23 -0.54 -30.98
C LYS A 408 -1.08 -0.06 -30.06
N VAL A 409 0.12 -0.50 -30.38
CA VAL A 409 1.41 0.04 -29.93
C VAL A 409 2.09 0.69 -31.13
N GLU A 410 2.42 1.97 -31.01
CA GLU A 410 3.16 2.76 -31.98
C GLU A 410 4.65 2.79 -31.58
N PHE A 411 5.56 2.66 -32.54
CA PHE A 411 7.02 2.66 -32.32
C PHE A 411 7.65 3.88 -32.97
N PHE A 412 8.61 4.50 -32.27
CA PHE A 412 9.27 5.73 -32.68
C PHE A 412 10.78 5.59 -32.65
N SER A 413 11.46 6.23 -33.60
CA SER A 413 12.92 6.40 -33.64
C SER A 413 13.26 7.88 -33.74
N ASN A 414 14.06 8.40 -32.80
CA ASN A 414 14.37 9.83 -32.67
C ASN A 414 13.10 10.71 -32.65
N GLY A 415 12.05 10.23 -31.97
CA GLY A 415 10.75 10.90 -31.88
C GLY A 415 9.87 10.80 -33.14
N VAL A 416 10.34 10.17 -34.21
CA VAL A 416 9.59 9.98 -35.46
C VAL A 416 8.90 8.62 -35.45
N LEU A 417 7.61 8.58 -35.74
CA LEU A 417 6.85 7.33 -35.88
C LEU A 417 7.43 6.48 -37.01
N VAL A 418 7.90 5.28 -36.68
CA VAL A 418 8.52 4.34 -37.62
C VAL A 418 7.63 3.13 -37.93
N GLY A 419 6.62 2.87 -37.11
CA GLY A 419 5.61 1.85 -37.36
C GLY A 419 4.65 1.68 -36.20
N GLU A 420 3.69 0.77 -36.36
CA GLU A 420 2.74 0.40 -35.32
C GLU A 420 2.41 -1.09 -35.44
N ASP A 421 2.05 -1.70 -34.32
CA ASP A 421 1.52 -3.06 -34.26
C ASP A 421 0.26 -3.09 -33.39
N ALA A 422 -0.76 -3.80 -33.85
CA ALA A 422 -2.06 -3.89 -33.18
C ALA A 422 -2.27 -5.23 -32.47
N ILE A 423 -1.38 -6.20 -32.64
CA ILE A 423 -1.55 -7.56 -32.14
C ILE A 423 -0.31 -7.98 -31.36
N ALA A 424 -0.50 -8.43 -30.11
CA ALA A 424 0.59 -8.98 -29.32
C ALA A 424 1.12 -10.32 -29.91
N PRO A 425 2.44 -10.59 -29.86
CA PRO A 425 3.50 -9.71 -29.37
C PRO A 425 3.71 -8.50 -30.28
N TYR A 426 3.83 -7.31 -29.71
CA TYR A 426 3.93 -6.06 -30.47
C TYR A 426 5.36 -5.87 -30.96
N GLU A 427 5.58 -5.98 -32.26
CA GLU A 427 6.92 -6.07 -32.82
C GLU A 427 7.08 -5.24 -34.10
N LEU A 428 8.31 -4.76 -34.34
CA LEU A 428 8.68 -4.04 -35.56
C LEU A 428 10.18 -4.18 -35.85
N ASP A 429 10.53 -4.59 -37.07
CA ASP A 429 11.93 -4.53 -37.54
C ASP A 429 12.21 -3.19 -38.24
N LEU A 430 13.12 -2.39 -37.68
CA LEU A 430 13.69 -1.23 -38.37
C LEU A 430 14.79 -1.67 -39.33
N LYS A 431 14.66 -1.30 -40.60
CA LYS A 431 15.58 -1.72 -41.66
C LYS A 431 16.29 -0.53 -42.27
N GLY A 432 17.56 -0.73 -42.61
CA GLY A 432 18.34 0.25 -43.37
C GLY A 432 18.62 1.55 -42.64
N LEU A 433 18.71 1.51 -41.31
CA LEU A 433 19.18 2.66 -40.52
C LEU A 433 20.64 2.97 -40.89
N PRO A 434 20.98 4.22 -41.24
CA PRO A 434 22.37 4.65 -41.42
C PRO A 434 23.21 4.49 -40.14
N ASP A 435 24.54 4.52 -40.28
CA ASP A 435 25.45 4.57 -39.12
C ASP A 435 25.14 5.83 -38.28
N GLY A 436 24.99 5.70 -36.95
CA GLY A 436 24.61 6.79 -36.06
C GLY A 436 24.00 6.33 -34.72
N GLN A 437 23.61 7.29 -33.89
CA GLN A 437 22.92 7.07 -32.62
C GLN A 437 21.40 7.24 -32.78
N TYR A 438 20.62 6.41 -32.10
CA TYR A 438 19.16 6.41 -32.20
C TYR A 438 18.50 6.22 -30.83
N THR A 439 17.41 6.94 -30.59
CA THR A 439 16.55 6.75 -29.43
C THR A 439 15.23 6.10 -29.84
N ILE A 440 14.98 4.89 -29.37
CA ILE A 440 13.76 4.12 -29.65
C ILE A 440 12.77 4.29 -28.49
N THR A 441 11.51 4.56 -28.80
CA THR A 441 10.39 4.61 -27.84
C THR A 441 9.17 3.92 -28.42
N SER A 442 8.18 3.62 -27.58
CA SER A 442 6.88 3.09 -27.98
C SER A 442 5.75 3.77 -27.22
N ILE A 443 4.56 3.81 -27.82
CA ILE A 443 3.34 4.38 -27.23
C ILE A 443 2.18 3.39 -27.42
N ALA A 444 1.57 2.95 -26.32
CA ALA A 444 0.37 2.13 -26.32
C ALA A 444 -0.86 3.04 -26.20
N THR A 445 -1.88 2.78 -27.02
CA THR A 445 -3.15 3.52 -26.98
C THR A 445 -4.29 2.57 -26.61
N GLY A 446 -5.02 2.88 -25.52
CA GLY A 446 -6.21 2.12 -25.11
C GLY A 446 -7.40 2.26 -26.07
N THR A 447 -8.44 1.44 -25.91
CA THR A 447 -9.73 1.56 -26.63
C THR A 447 -10.75 2.30 -25.76
N GLY A 448 -11.50 3.27 -26.32
CA GLY A 448 -12.53 4.02 -25.58
C GLY A 448 -12.82 5.42 -26.13
N ILE A 449 -13.78 6.14 -25.52
CA ILE A 449 -14.20 7.49 -25.92
C ILE A 449 -13.12 8.54 -25.58
N ASN A 450 -12.20 8.23 -24.66
CA ASN A 450 -10.96 8.97 -24.38
C ASN A 450 -9.81 7.97 -24.17
N PRO A 451 -9.09 7.57 -25.22
CA PRO A 451 -8.08 6.52 -25.12
C PRO A 451 -6.84 7.02 -24.38
N VAL A 452 -6.53 6.36 -23.26
CA VAL A 452 -5.32 6.59 -22.46
C VAL A 452 -4.10 6.19 -23.27
N LYS A 453 -3.03 7.01 -23.21
CA LYS A 453 -1.74 6.71 -23.85
C LYS A 453 -0.67 6.46 -22.81
N LYS A 454 0.13 5.42 -23.02
CA LYS A 454 1.31 5.13 -22.22
C LYS A 454 2.55 5.11 -23.11
N THR A 455 3.57 5.88 -22.75
CA THR A 455 4.88 5.88 -23.44
C THR A 455 5.87 5.02 -22.65
N SER A 456 6.69 4.24 -23.35
CA SER A 456 7.78 3.46 -22.76
C SER A 456 9.00 4.31 -22.45
N THR A 457 9.85 3.83 -21.55
CA THR A 457 11.18 4.43 -21.31
C THR A 457 12.02 4.37 -22.59
N PRO A 458 12.72 5.47 -22.97
CA PRO A 458 13.56 5.48 -24.17
C PRO A 458 14.73 4.47 -24.13
N ARG A 459 15.12 3.97 -25.31
CA ARG A 459 16.26 3.07 -25.52
C ARG A 459 17.25 3.69 -26.49
N ASN A 460 18.45 4.01 -26.02
CA ASN A 460 19.49 4.60 -26.86
C ASN A 460 20.35 3.48 -27.47
N ILE A 461 20.50 3.46 -28.79
CA ILE A 461 21.25 2.43 -29.51
C ILE A 461 22.20 3.05 -30.52
N GLN A 462 23.25 2.32 -30.88
CA GLN A 462 24.22 2.70 -31.90
C GLN A 462 24.16 1.76 -33.10
N ILE A 463 24.15 2.30 -34.31
CA ILE A 463 24.36 1.55 -35.56
C ILE A 463 25.72 1.92 -36.14
N GLY A 464 26.59 0.93 -36.39
CA GLY A 464 27.92 1.16 -36.96
C GLY A 464 28.81 2.07 -36.09
N GLY A 465 29.90 2.57 -36.66
CA GLY A 465 30.84 3.47 -35.96
C GLY A 465 31.85 2.75 -35.06
N GLU A 466 32.65 3.56 -34.34
CA GLU A 466 33.73 3.08 -33.48
C GLU A 466 33.19 2.26 -32.29
N GLY A 467 33.95 1.22 -31.90
CA GLY A 467 33.63 0.39 -30.75
C GLY A 467 32.63 -0.75 -30.99
N VAL A 468 31.99 -0.83 -32.17
CA VAL A 468 31.12 -1.96 -32.54
C VAL A 468 31.91 -3.27 -32.66
N LEU A 469 33.05 -3.23 -33.37
CA LEU A 469 34.09 -4.25 -33.29
C LEU A 469 35.39 -3.59 -32.85
N THR A 470 36.16 -4.26 -32.00
CA THR A 470 37.47 -3.79 -31.56
C THR A 470 38.54 -4.85 -31.79
N LEU A 471 39.79 -4.42 -31.90
CA LEU A 471 40.94 -5.29 -32.12
C LEU A 471 42.06 -4.99 -31.12
N GLU A 472 42.65 -6.07 -30.61
CA GLU A 472 43.90 -6.02 -29.87
C GLU A 472 45.03 -6.70 -30.65
N TYR A 473 46.22 -6.14 -30.52
CA TYR A 473 47.45 -6.59 -31.16
C TYR A 473 48.52 -6.93 -30.12
N LYS A 474 49.33 -7.94 -30.44
CA LYS A 474 50.55 -8.32 -29.72
C LYS A 474 51.64 -8.70 -30.71
N ASP A 475 52.83 -8.13 -30.55
CA ASP A 475 54.04 -8.60 -31.21
C ASP A 475 54.64 -9.79 -30.42
N ALA A 476 54.52 -10.99 -30.99
CA ALA A 476 55.09 -12.21 -30.42
C ALA A 476 56.43 -12.61 -31.05
N SER A 477 57.05 -11.73 -31.84
CA SER A 477 58.35 -11.97 -32.46
C SER A 477 59.46 -12.01 -31.40
N THR A 478 60.46 -12.87 -31.61
CA THR A 478 61.55 -13.09 -30.63
C THR A 478 62.48 -11.89 -30.46
N ALA A 479 62.61 -11.07 -31.50
CA ALA A 479 63.36 -9.82 -31.50
C ALA A 479 62.90 -8.94 -32.68
N VAL A 480 63.36 -7.67 -32.69
CA VAL A 480 63.16 -6.72 -33.80
C VAL A 480 63.69 -7.31 -35.12
N LEU A 481 64.92 -7.82 -35.08
CA LEU A 481 65.49 -8.66 -36.14
C LEU A 481 65.04 -10.10 -35.92
N SER A 482 64.23 -10.62 -36.83
CA SER A 482 63.69 -11.97 -36.72
C SER A 482 63.53 -12.59 -38.09
N ASN A 483 63.75 -13.90 -38.18
CA ASN A 483 63.46 -14.67 -39.39
C ASN A 483 61.97 -14.98 -39.57
N VAL A 484 61.14 -14.61 -38.58
CA VAL A 484 59.69 -14.79 -38.57
C VAL A 484 59.03 -13.60 -37.88
N ILE A 485 58.06 -12.98 -38.54
CA ILE A 485 57.22 -11.92 -37.94
C ILE A 485 55.96 -12.58 -37.38
N LYS A 486 55.61 -12.26 -36.13
CA LYS A 486 54.48 -12.87 -35.42
C LYS A 486 53.47 -11.82 -34.91
N PRO A 487 52.67 -11.23 -35.81
CA PRO A 487 51.60 -10.33 -35.41
C PRO A 487 50.41 -11.15 -34.92
N HIS A 488 50.11 -11.11 -33.62
CA HIS A 488 49.01 -11.85 -33.02
C HIS A 488 47.82 -10.90 -32.78
N PHE A 489 46.60 -11.40 -32.97
CA PHE A 489 45.37 -10.61 -32.88
C PHE A 489 44.32 -11.23 -31.96
N ARG A 490 43.44 -10.37 -31.43
CA ARG A 490 42.11 -10.73 -30.89
C ARG A 490 41.11 -9.72 -31.42
N ILE A 491 39.96 -10.21 -31.85
CA ILE A 491 38.85 -9.39 -32.34
C ILE A 491 37.70 -9.56 -31.35
N PHE A 492 37.07 -8.47 -30.96
CA PHE A 492 35.90 -8.48 -30.08
C PHE A 492 34.71 -7.92 -30.83
N ASN A 493 33.61 -8.65 -30.77
CA ASN A 493 32.32 -8.18 -31.24
C ASN A 493 31.55 -7.61 -30.05
N ASN A 494 31.47 -6.30 -29.94
CA ASN A 494 30.74 -5.61 -28.86
C ASN A 494 29.32 -5.22 -29.31
N SER A 495 28.85 -5.80 -30.42
CA SER A 495 27.48 -5.62 -30.91
C SER A 495 26.55 -6.67 -30.32
N SER A 496 25.27 -6.32 -30.28
CA SER A 496 24.17 -7.16 -29.80
C SER A 496 23.75 -8.23 -30.83
N GLN A 497 24.47 -8.32 -31.96
CA GLN A 497 24.26 -9.32 -33.01
C GLN A 497 25.54 -10.08 -33.31
N GLY A 498 25.41 -11.30 -33.85
CA GLY A 498 26.55 -12.07 -34.32
C GLY A 498 27.09 -11.52 -35.65
N VAL A 499 28.41 -11.51 -35.82
CA VAL A 499 29.08 -11.09 -37.05
C VAL A 499 29.70 -12.29 -37.74
N SER A 500 29.47 -12.44 -39.05
CA SER A 500 30.12 -13.53 -39.79
C SER A 500 31.63 -13.30 -39.85
N TYR A 501 32.41 -14.33 -39.52
CA TYR A 501 33.87 -14.25 -39.64
C TYR A 501 34.32 -13.98 -41.08
N SER A 502 33.55 -14.41 -42.08
CA SER A 502 33.84 -14.15 -43.50
C SER A 502 33.88 -12.67 -43.86
N ASP A 503 33.21 -11.85 -43.07
CA ASP A 503 33.02 -10.42 -43.34
C ASP A 503 34.11 -9.59 -42.66
N ILE A 504 34.88 -10.22 -41.76
CA ILE A 504 35.95 -9.58 -40.99
C ILE A 504 37.29 -9.82 -41.68
N SER A 505 38.10 -8.76 -41.80
CA SER A 505 39.52 -8.89 -42.13
C SER A 505 40.40 -7.95 -41.32
N VAL A 506 41.66 -8.32 -41.18
CA VAL A 506 42.68 -7.54 -40.46
C VAL A 506 43.85 -7.27 -41.38
N ARG A 507 44.39 -6.05 -41.40
CA ARG A 507 45.57 -5.68 -42.17
C ARG A 507 46.75 -5.32 -41.28
N TYR A 508 47.88 -6.00 -41.53
CA TYR A 508 49.17 -5.74 -40.89
C TYR A 508 50.19 -5.34 -41.96
N TRP A 509 50.74 -4.14 -41.84
CA TRP A 509 51.65 -3.52 -42.80
C TRP A 509 53.10 -3.69 -42.40
N PHE A 510 53.92 -4.14 -43.35
CA PHE A 510 55.34 -4.44 -43.15
C PHE A 510 56.15 -4.24 -44.44
N GLU A 511 57.47 -4.16 -44.32
CA GLU A 511 58.39 -4.10 -45.45
C GLU A 511 59.22 -5.40 -45.55
N THR A 512 59.75 -5.67 -46.73
CA THR A 512 60.71 -6.77 -46.94
C THR A 512 62.11 -6.26 -47.27
N GLU A 513 63.14 -6.95 -46.78
CA GLU A 513 64.54 -6.62 -47.03
C GLU A 513 65.08 -7.36 -48.26
N GLU A 514 64.45 -8.48 -48.60
CA GLU A 514 64.77 -9.30 -49.76
C GLU A 514 63.50 -9.55 -50.60
N ASP A 515 63.66 -9.52 -51.91
CA ASP A 515 62.62 -9.94 -52.87
C ASP A 515 62.53 -11.47 -52.92
N LEU A 516 61.97 -12.04 -51.86
CA LEU A 516 61.77 -13.48 -51.69
C LEU A 516 60.27 -13.79 -51.53
N PRO A 517 59.80 -14.94 -52.04
CA PRO A 517 58.42 -15.36 -51.81
C PRO A 517 58.08 -15.43 -50.33
N LEU A 518 56.95 -14.85 -49.94
CA LEU A 518 56.43 -14.85 -48.57
C LEU A 518 55.50 -16.03 -48.31
N THR A 519 55.49 -16.51 -47.07
CA THR A 519 54.65 -17.61 -46.60
C THR A 519 53.86 -17.16 -45.38
N PHE A 520 52.58 -17.49 -45.36
CA PHE A 520 51.69 -17.28 -44.23
C PHE A 520 51.42 -18.63 -43.56
N SER A 521 51.42 -18.63 -42.23
CA SER A 521 50.96 -19.75 -41.42
C SER A 521 50.34 -19.24 -40.13
N THR A 522 49.61 -20.10 -39.43
CA THR A 522 49.01 -19.78 -38.14
C THR A 522 49.51 -20.82 -37.13
N ASP A 523 50.17 -20.36 -36.07
CA ASP A 523 50.67 -21.25 -35.01
C ASP A 523 49.48 -21.77 -34.18
N TYR A 524 48.51 -20.90 -33.88
CA TYR A 524 47.29 -21.23 -33.16
C TYR A 524 46.15 -20.26 -33.49
N ALA A 525 44.94 -20.78 -33.65
CA ALA A 525 43.72 -19.99 -33.66
C ALA A 525 42.60 -20.75 -32.95
N VAL A 526 41.88 -20.08 -32.04
CA VAL A 526 40.71 -20.67 -31.36
C VAL A 526 39.66 -21.13 -32.38
N VAL A 527 39.50 -20.36 -33.44
CA VAL A 527 38.62 -20.66 -34.58
C VAL A 527 39.13 -21.78 -35.51
N GLY A 528 40.29 -22.38 -35.20
CA GLY A 528 40.95 -23.41 -35.99
C GLY A 528 41.93 -22.85 -37.02
N ASN A 529 43.18 -23.34 -37.01
CA ASN A 529 44.25 -22.82 -37.88
C ASN A 529 43.92 -22.90 -39.38
N SER A 530 43.20 -23.95 -39.81
CA SER A 530 42.80 -24.12 -41.21
C SER A 530 41.80 -23.06 -41.69
N ASN A 531 41.11 -22.40 -40.77
CA ASN A 531 40.07 -21.42 -41.06
C ASN A 531 40.61 -19.99 -41.18
N VAL A 532 41.83 -19.73 -40.70
CA VAL A 532 42.52 -18.46 -40.86
C VAL A 532 43.35 -18.48 -42.14
N LYS A 533 43.14 -17.50 -43.01
CA LYS A 533 43.89 -17.34 -44.26
C LYS A 533 44.66 -16.03 -44.21
N GLY A 534 45.80 -16.01 -44.88
CA GLY A 534 46.62 -14.83 -45.04
C GLY A 534 46.90 -14.59 -46.51
N LYS A 535 46.68 -13.36 -46.97
CA LYS A 535 46.97 -12.91 -48.31
C LYS A 535 47.96 -11.76 -48.24
N PHE A 536 49.10 -11.90 -48.89
CA PHE A 536 50.06 -10.80 -49.04
C PHE A 536 49.66 -9.95 -50.24
N VAL A 537 49.62 -8.64 -50.04
CA VAL A 537 49.38 -7.66 -51.11
C VAL A 537 50.57 -6.72 -51.13
N GLN A 538 51.28 -6.71 -52.26
CA GLN A 538 52.36 -5.75 -52.52
C GLN A 538 51.73 -4.43 -52.98
N VAL A 539 52.13 -3.33 -52.36
CA VAL A 539 51.57 -2.01 -52.65
C VAL A 539 52.52 -1.20 -53.50
N GLU A 540 53.72 -0.92 -52.98
CA GLU A 540 54.76 -0.22 -53.71
C GLU A 540 56.15 -0.65 -53.21
N GLY A 541 57.09 -0.87 -54.14
CA GLY A 541 58.45 -1.28 -53.79
C GLY A 541 58.48 -2.56 -52.95
N ASN A 542 59.10 -2.49 -51.78
CA ASN A 542 59.18 -3.57 -50.80
C ASN A 542 58.10 -3.52 -49.71
N SER A 543 57.08 -2.66 -49.84
CA SER A 543 55.99 -2.53 -48.88
C SER A 543 54.85 -3.50 -49.18
N TYR A 544 54.42 -4.21 -48.14
CA TYR A 544 53.35 -5.19 -48.17
C TYR A 544 52.35 -4.95 -47.03
N TYR A 545 51.12 -5.42 -47.22
CA TYR A 545 50.29 -5.80 -46.09
C TYR A 545 49.91 -7.27 -46.14
N LEU A 546 49.83 -7.88 -44.95
CA LEU A 546 49.18 -9.14 -44.72
C LEU A 546 47.70 -8.85 -44.42
N GLU A 547 46.81 -9.31 -45.30
CA GLU A 547 45.37 -9.36 -45.04
C GLU A 547 45.04 -10.73 -44.45
N VAL A 548 44.68 -10.74 -43.17
CA VAL A 548 44.17 -11.92 -42.48
C VAL A 548 42.66 -11.97 -42.66
N THR A 549 42.16 -13.05 -43.25
CA THR A 549 40.73 -13.30 -43.48
C THR A 549 40.33 -14.65 -42.90
N PHE A 550 39.04 -14.88 -42.75
CA PHE A 550 38.51 -16.14 -42.21
C PHE A 550 37.66 -16.87 -43.25
N ASP A 551 37.73 -18.20 -43.25
CA ASP A 551 36.94 -19.05 -44.13
C ASP A 551 35.43 -18.90 -43.81
N PRO A 552 34.51 -18.87 -44.77
CA PRO A 552 33.08 -18.85 -44.49
C PRO A 552 32.60 -20.00 -43.58
N ALA A 553 33.27 -21.15 -43.60
CA ALA A 553 32.96 -22.28 -42.71
C ALA A 553 33.30 -22.02 -41.23
N THR A 554 34.01 -20.93 -40.91
CA THR A 554 34.33 -20.51 -39.54
C THR A 554 33.09 -20.15 -38.73
N GLY A 555 32.01 -19.75 -39.42
CA GLY A 555 30.74 -19.39 -38.78
C GLY A 555 30.72 -17.95 -38.27
N ILE A 556 30.10 -17.76 -37.10
CA ILE A 556 29.74 -16.45 -36.56
C ILE A 556 30.59 -16.15 -35.32
N LEU A 557 31.19 -14.97 -35.27
CA LEU A 557 31.67 -14.35 -34.03
C LEU A 557 30.44 -13.84 -33.28
N GLY A 558 30.09 -14.55 -32.19
CA GLY A 558 28.86 -14.28 -31.42
C GLY A 558 28.75 -12.84 -30.92
N ARG A 559 27.53 -12.43 -30.55
CA ARG A 559 27.29 -11.14 -29.88
C ARG A 559 28.13 -11.05 -28.60
N ASN A 560 28.66 -9.87 -28.29
CA ASN A 560 29.50 -9.63 -27.11
C ASN A 560 30.63 -10.66 -26.91
N ALA A 561 31.16 -11.22 -28.01
CA ALA A 561 32.11 -12.32 -27.96
C ALA A 561 33.48 -11.95 -28.54
N GLY A 562 34.52 -12.61 -28.03
CA GLY A 562 35.88 -12.51 -28.56
C GLY A 562 36.23 -13.66 -29.51
N SER A 563 37.07 -13.40 -30.51
CA SER A 563 37.59 -14.42 -31.42
C SER A 563 38.55 -15.40 -30.75
N GLY A 564 38.96 -15.10 -29.51
CA GLY A 564 40.17 -15.66 -28.92
C GLY A 564 41.41 -15.25 -29.72
N ARG A 565 42.52 -15.96 -29.48
CA ARG A 565 43.81 -15.64 -30.10
C ARG A 565 43.85 -16.10 -31.55
N VAL A 566 44.40 -15.25 -32.42
CA VAL A 566 44.83 -15.58 -33.78
C VAL A 566 46.33 -15.30 -33.88
N GLU A 567 47.13 -16.36 -33.89
CA GLU A 567 48.58 -16.30 -33.84
C GLU A 567 49.17 -16.44 -35.26
N ALA A 568 49.12 -15.34 -36.01
CA ALA A 568 49.60 -15.27 -37.38
C ALA A 568 51.13 -15.22 -37.46
N LYS A 569 51.66 -15.78 -38.55
CA LYS A 569 53.09 -15.95 -38.77
C LYS A 569 53.47 -15.68 -40.23
N ILE A 570 54.43 -14.78 -40.42
CA ILE A 570 54.99 -14.39 -41.72
C ILE A 570 56.45 -14.83 -41.76
N ALA A 571 56.86 -15.48 -42.86
CA ALA A 571 58.26 -15.79 -43.12
C ALA A 571 58.54 -15.76 -44.63
N ASN A 572 59.75 -15.36 -45.03
CA ASN A 572 60.19 -15.52 -46.41
C ASN A 572 60.66 -16.96 -46.70
N SER A 573 60.75 -17.33 -47.98
CA SER A 573 61.09 -18.69 -48.43
C SER A 573 62.45 -19.23 -47.95
N ARG A 574 63.36 -18.37 -47.47
CA ARG A 574 64.67 -18.75 -46.94
C ARG A 574 64.75 -18.66 -45.42
N TYR A 575 63.71 -18.16 -44.75
CA TYR A 575 63.76 -17.79 -43.34
C TYR A 575 64.98 -16.92 -43.01
N SER A 576 65.32 -15.95 -43.88
CA SER A 576 66.34 -14.95 -43.56
C SER A 576 65.80 -13.91 -42.58
N GLU A 577 66.70 -13.27 -41.82
CA GLU A 577 66.31 -12.23 -40.87
C GLU A 577 65.71 -11.02 -41.57
N THR A 578 64.60 -10.54 -41.02
CA THR A 578 63.86 -9.33 -41.42
C THR A 578 63.87 -8.34 -40.27
N ASN A 579 63.85 -7.04 -40.58
CA ASN A 579 63.89 -5.96 -39.61
C ASN A 579 62.51 -5.33 -39.46
N GLN A 580 61.83 -5.60 -38.34
CA GLN A 580 60.49 -5.06 -38.13
C GLN A 580 60.48 -3.58 -37.73
N ALA A 581 61.63 -2.97 -37.41
CA ALA A 581 61.66 -1.60 -36.90
C ALA A 581 61.15 -0.53 -37.89
N ASN A 582 61.16 -0.82 -39.20
CA ASN A 582 60.61 0.04 -40.25
C ASN A 582 59.20 -0.39 -40.69
N ASP A 583 58.62 -1.45 -40.12
CA ASP A 583 57.26 -1.84 -40.42
C ASP A 583 56.26 -0.86 -39.81
N TYR A 584 55.30 -0.39 -40.61
CA TYR A 584 54.31 0.58 -40.16
C TYR A 584 53.47 0.06 -38.98
N SER A 585 53.04 -1.19 -39.04
CA SER A 585 52.19 -1.81 -38.02
C SER A 585 52.93 -2.27 -36.76
N TYR A 586 54.27 -2.27 -36.78
CA TYR A 586 55.08 -2.79 -35.69
C TYR A 586 55.22 -1.81 -34.51
N ASP A 587 55.12 -2.34 -33.29
CA ASP A 587 55.53 -1.63 -32.07
C ASP A 587 56.17 -2.61 -31.07
N SER A 588 57.45 -2.37 -30.78
CA SER A 588 58.25 -3.19 -29.87
C SER A 588 57.73 -3.25 -28.43
N THR A 589 56.89 -2.30 -28.01
CA THR A 589 56.32 -2.22 -26.66
C THR A 589 55.08 -3.10 -26.50
N LYS A 590 54.42 -3.51 -27.59
CA LYS A 590 53.18 -4.28 -27.58
C LYS A 590 53.43 -5.78 -27.36
N LYS A 591 54.03 -6.11 -26.22
CA LYS A 591 54.35 -7.51 -25.83
C LYS A 591 53.20 -8.24 -25.17
N GLU A 592 52.16 -7.55 -24.77
CA GLU A 592 50.85 -8.11 -24.41
C GLU A 592 49.76 -7.59 -25.34
N PHE A 593 48.62 -8.28 -25.38
CA PHE A 593 47.48 -7.84 -26.20
C PHE A 593 47.01 -6.47 -25.70
N ALA A 594 47.00 -5.50 -26.61
CA ALA A 594 46.53 -4.15 -26.34
C ALA A 594 46.03 -3.52 -27.64
N GLN A 595 45.21 -2.48 -27.54
CA GLN A 595 44.79 -1.71 -28.71
C GLN A 595 46.00 -1.09 -29.42
N TRP A 596 45.92 -1.06 -30.75
CA TRP A 596 46.93 -0.46 -31.60
C TRP A 596 46.32 0.05 -32.91
N GLU A 597 46.31 1.37 -33.05
CA GLU A 597 45.67 2.06 -34.17
C GLU A 597 46.32 1.78 -35.53
N LYS A 598 47.57 1.28 -35.57
CA LYS A 598 48.26 0.98 -36.85
C LYS A 598 47.95 -0.41 -37.41
N ILE A 599 46.92 -1.08 -36.87
CA ILE A 599 46.36 -2.32 -37.41
C ILE A 599 44.95 -2.00 -37.92
N GLY A 600 44.72 -2.17 -39.22
CA GLY A 600 43.40 -1.95 -39.81
C GLY A 600 42.48 -3.13 -39.52
N LEU A 601 41.32 -2.87 -38.94
CA LEU A 601 40.20 -3.81 -38.81
C LEU A 601 39.11 -3.43 -39.81
N TYR A 602 38.66 -4.42 -40.57
CA TYR A 602 37.70 -4.25 -41.64
C TYR A 602 36.47 -5.12 -41.41
N LEU A 603 35.32 -4.58 -41.81
CA LEU A 603 34.06 -5.29 -41.88
C LEU A 603 33.40 -5.03 -43.23
N ASN A 604 33.03 -6.11 -43.93
CA ASN A 604 32.50 -6.05 -45.30
C ASN A 604 33.41 -5.25 -46.26
N GLY A 605 34.72 -5.28 -46.02
CA GLY A 605 35.71 -4.54 -46.80
C GLY A 605 35.79 -3.03 -46.52
N LYS A 606 34.99 -2.49 -45.59
CA LYS A 606 35.11 -1.11 -45.08
C LYS A 606 36.02 -1.10 -43.85
N LEU A 607 36.95 -0.14 -43.78
CA LEU A 607 37.78 0.08 -42.59
C LEU A 607 36.87 0.59 -41.46
N ILE A 608 36.87 -0.09 -40.32
CA ILE A 608 36.02 0.26 -39.17
C ILE A 608 36.82 0.67 -37.93
N SER A 609 38.11 0.33 -37.86
CA SER A 609 39.04 0.78 -36.82
C SER A 609 40.47 0.65 -37.32
N GLY A 610 41.36 1.53 -36.83
CA GLY A 610 42.76 1.60 -37.24
C GLY A 610 43.04 2.52 -38.45
N ILE A 611 44.31 2.67 -38.80
CA ILE A 611 44.82 3.65 -39.77
C ILE A 611 45.76 2.94 -40.75
N GLU A 612 45.60 3.16 -42.05
CA GLU A 612 46.45 2.59 -43.10
C GLU A 612 47.63 3.54 -43.46
N PRO A 613 48.77 3.05 -44.00
CA PRO A 613 49.89 3.90 -44.40
C PRO A 613 49.50 4.86 -45.53
N GLY A 614 49.96 6.11 -45.44
CA GLY A 614 49.74 7.13 -46.47
C GLY A 614 48.33 7.72 -46.51
N THR A 615 47.39 7.18 -45.72
CA THR A 615 46.19 7.92 -45.33
C THR A 615 46.57 8.78 -44.13
N THR A 616 46.82 10.08 -44.35
CA THR A 616 46.56 11.02 -43.26
C THR A 616 45.07 10.95 -42.99
N VAL A 617 44.69 10.79 -41.73
CA VAL A 617 43.34 11.17 -41.33
C VAL A 617 43.33 12.69 -41.53
N ASP A 618 42.94 13.10 -42.74
CA ASP A 618 42.82 14.50 -43.14
C ASP A 618 41.46 15.05 -42.70
N THR A 619 40.61 14.17 -42.16
CA THR A 619 39.34 14.55 -41.58
C THR A 619 39.60 15.08 -40.18
N PRO A 620 39.22 16.33 -39.87
CA PRO A 620 39.25 16.80 -38.49
C PRO A 620 38.34 15.93 -37.62
N THR A 621 38.56 15.91 -36.30
CA THR A 621 37.64 15.28 -35.35
C THR A 621 36.85 16.37 -34.67
N ALA A 622 35.53 16.36 -34.85
CA ALA A 622 34.63 17.27 -34.15
C ALA A 622 34.46 16.80 -32.70
N ALA A 623 34.61 17.71 -31.75
CA ALA A 623 34.32 17.44 -30.35
C ALA A 623 33.44 18.56 -29.80
N ILE A 624 32.30 18.19 -29.23
CA ILE A 624 31.30 19.10 -28.70
C ILE A 624 31.24 18.97 -27.17
N THR A 625 31.17 20.09 -26.48
CA THR A 625 30.76 20.14 -25.08
C THR A 625 29.70 21.22 -24.90
N ALA A 626 28.82 21.04 -23.93
CA ALA A 626 27.78 22.01 -23.59
C ALA A 626 27.83 22.32 -22.10
N SER A 627 27.45 23.55 -21.72
CA SER A 627 27.40 23.98 -20.32
C SER A 627 26.33 23.22 -19.50
N THR A 628 25.30 22.72 -20.19
CA THR A 628 24.29 21.80 -19.66
C THR A 628 23.70 21.02 -20.84
N THR A 629 23.24 19.80 -20.60
CA THR A 629 22.54 18.96 -21.59
C THR A 629 21.04 18.84 -21.30
N SER A 630 20.56 19.39 -20.18
CA SER A 630 19.14 19.45 -19.85
C SER A 630 18.79 20.63 -18.95
N GLY A 631 17.52 21.02 -18.96
CA GLY A 631 16.99 22.06 -18.08
C GLY A 631 15.62 22.55 -18.51
N ASN A 632 14.98 23.39 -17.70
CA ASN A 632 13.67 23.95 -18.03
C ASN A 632 13.80 25.10 -19.03
N GLY A 633 12.86 25.20 -19.96
CA GLY A 633 12.80 26.32 -20.91
C GLY A 633 12.33 27.64 -20.27
N PRO A 634 12.75 28.81 -20.80
CA PRO A 634 13.78 28.99 -21.82
C PRO A 634 15.18 28.65 -21.27
N LEU A 635 15.91 27.80 -22.01
CA LEU A 635 17.18 27.23 -21.59
C LEU A 635 18.34 27.80 -22.41
N SER A 636 19.15 28.66 -21.80
CA SER A 636 20.40 29.15 -22.40
C SER A 636 21.53 28.14 -22.22
N VAL A 637 22.09 27.66 -23.33
CA VAL A 637 23.20 26.69 -23.36
C VAL A 637 24.39 27.31 -24.08
N THR A 638 25.57 27.21 -23.47
CA THR A 638 26.85 27.55 -24.13
C THR A 638 27.51 26.28 -24.63
N PHE A 639 27.91 26.28 -25.89
CA PHE A 639 28.59 25.19 -26.58
C PHE A 639 30.05 25.55 -26.82
N ASP A 640 30.93 24.56 -26.67
CA ASP A 640 32.38 24.69 -26.84
C ASP A 640 32.92 23.52 -27.68
N ALA A 641 33.54 23.87 -28.80
CA ALA A 641 34.19 22.97 -29.76
C ALA A 641 35.71 22.93 -29.63
N SER A 642 36.29 23.54 -28.59
CA SER A 642 37.75 23.67 -28.39
C SER A 642 38.49 22.34 -28.27
N GLY A 643 37.77 21.25 -27.98
CA GLY A 643 38.29 19.88 -27.99
C GLY A 643 38.47 19.27 -29.39
N SER A 644 37.98 19.93 -30.44
CA SER A 644 38.10 19.44 -31.82
C SER A 644 39.55 19.53 -32.28
N THR A 645 40.02 18.50 -32.97
CA THR A 645 41.43 18.38 -33.36
C THR A 645 41.56 18.10 -34.84
N ASP A 646 42.61 18.64 -35.44
CA ASP A 646 43.03 18.23 -36.77
C ASP A 646 44.33 17.40 -36.65
N PRO A 647 44.38 16.17 -37.21
CA PRO A 647 45.57 15.32 -37.12
C PRO A 647 46.83 15.89 -37.79
N ASN A 648 46.71 16.80 -38.76
CA ASN A 648 47.82 17.45 -39.46
C ASN A 648 48.06 18.90 -38.95
N GLY A 649 47.13 19.41 -38.13
CA GLY A 649 47.20 20.74 -37.51
C GLY A 649 46.65 21.87 -38.39
N ASP A 650 45.85 21.55 -39.40
CA ASP A 650 45.17 22.52 -40.25
C ASP A 650 44.23 23.43 -39.45
N ALA A 651 43.98 24.63 -40.00
CA ALA A 651 43.17 25.63 -39.34
C ALA A 651 41.68 25.30 -39.47
N LEU A 652 41.05 24.99 -38.34
CA LEU A 652 39.66 24.55 -38.29
C LEU A 652 38.65 25.70 -38.37
N THR A 653 37.54 25.42 -39.04
CA THR A 653 36.32 26.23 -39.06
C THR A 653 35.16 25.47 -38.43
N TYR A 654 34.26 26.18 -37.76
CA TYR A 654 33.21 25.60 -36.91
C TYR A 654 31.86 26.19 -37.29
N THR A 655 30.90 25.34 -37.59
CA THR A 655 29.51 25.72 -37.88
C THR A 655 28.58 24.94 -36.96
N TRP A 656 27.64 25.63 -36.35
CA TRP A 656 26.64 25.07 -35.45
C TRP A 656 25.27 25.15 -36.11
N ASP A 657 24.49 24.08 -36.02
CA ASP A 657 23.08 24.02 -36.39
C ASP A 657 22.28 23.58 -35.14
N PHE A 658 21.32 24.41 -34.72
CA PHE A 658 20.52 24.15 -33.52
C PHE A 658 19.26 23.32 -33.78
N GLY A 659 19.11 22.79 -35.01
CA GLY A 659 18.04 21.86 -35.39
C GLY A 659 16.70 22.52 -35.72
N ASN A 660 16.58 23.83 -35.54
CA ASN A 660 15.39 24.64 -35.89
C ASN A 660 15.63 25.55 -37.11
N GLY A 661 16.76 25.40 -37.80
CA GLY A 661 17.19 26.25 -38.92
C GLY A 661 18.02 27.46 -38.50
N ASP A 662 18.19 27.72 -37.21
CA ASP A 662 19.15 28.70 -36.72
C ASP A 662 20.56 28.12 -36.71
N THR A 663 21.54 28.95 -37.07
CA THR A 663 22.95 28.55 -37.18
C THR A 663 23.87 29.56 -36.51
N ALA A 664 25.03 29.10 -36.05
CA ALA A 664 26.11 29.94 -35.54
C ALA A 664 27.47 29.47 -36.06
N THR A 665 28.52 30.26 -35.84
CA THR A 665 29.90 29.91 -36.21
C THR A 665 30.87 30.29 -35.09
N GLY A 666 32.04 29.64 -35.09
CA GLY A 666 33.11 29.89 -34.12
C GLY A 666 33.30 28.76 -33.10
N VAL A 667 34.43 28.76 -32.41
CA VAL A 667 34.82 27.69 -31.47
C VAL A 667 33.82 27.57 -30.30
N THR A 668 33.23 28.69 -29.88
CA THR A 668 32.20 28.71 -28.83
C THR A 668 31.00 29.49 -29.32
N THR A 669 29.80 29.11 -28.86
CA THR A 669 28.56 29.85 -29.12
C THR A 669 27.58 29.67 -27.97
N THR A 670 26.63 30.57 -27.81
CA THR A 670 25.54 30.45 -26.83
C THR A 670 24.21 30.54 -27.56
N TYR A 671 23.28 29.66 -27.22
CA TYR A 671 21.95 29.60 -27.82
C TYR A 671 20.88 29.37 -26.76
N GLU A 672 19.74 30.05 -26.89
CA GLU A 672 18.59 29.92 -25.98
C GLU A 672 17.48 29.13 -26.64
N PHE A 673 17.18 27.96 -26.09
CA PHE A 673 16.06 27.15 -26.54
C PHE A 673 14.79 27.58 -25.81
N THR A 674 13.80 28.04 -26.57
CA THR A 674 12.48 28.44 -26.06
C THR A 674 11.42 27.37 -26.28
N ASP A 675 11.60 26.53 -27.30
CA ASP A 675 10.74 25.38 -27.56
C ASP A 675 11.13 24.19 -26.68
N PHE A 676 10.14 23.47 -26.16
CA PHE A 676 10.34 22.29 -25.33
C PHE A 676 10.65 21.02 -26.15
N GLY A 677 11.13 19.98 -25.47
CA GLY A 677 11.57 18.72 -26.04
C GLY A 677 13.07 18.67 -26.35
N ASP A 678 13.51 17.55 -26.90
CA ASP A 678 14.90 17.33 -27.27
C ASP A 678 15.30 18.14 -28.50
N LYS A 679 16.42 18.85 -28.39
CA LYS A 679 17.00 19.68 -29.45
C LYS A 679 18.35 19.09 -29.82
N VAL A 680 18.45 18.55 -31.03
CA VAL A 680 19.71 18.02 -31.57
C VAL A 680 20.51 19.20 -32.12
N VAL A 681 21.65 19.46 -31.49
CA VAL A 681 22.61 20.46 -31.93
C VAL A 681 23.72 19.75 -32.67
N THR A 682 23.97 20.16 -33.91
CA THR A 682 25.02 19.60 -34.76
C THR A 682 26.17 20.60 -34.86
N LEU A 683 27.37 20.15 -34.52
CA LEU A 683 28.61 20.83 -34.81
C LEU A 683 29.22 20.23 -36.09
N THR A 684 29.57 21.08 -37.04
CA THR A 684 30.38 20.72 -38.22
C THR A 684 31.74 21.42 -38.12
N VAL A 685 32.81 20.63 -38.14
CA VAL A 685 34.19 21.10 -38.15
C VAL A 685 34.81 20.83 -39.50
N ASN A 686 35.43 21.83 -40.14
CA ASN A 686 36.03 21.71 -41.48
C ASN A 686 37.45 22.28 -41.50
N ASP A 687 38.35 21.61 -42.20
CA ASP A 687 39.80 21.90 -42.29
C ASP A 687 40.17 22.96 -43.35
N GLY A 688 39.20 23.42 -44.15
CA GLY A 688 39.40 24.35 -45.26
C GLY A 688 39.92 23.72 -46.56
N ASN A 689 40.26 22.43 -46.53
CA ASN A 689 40.82 21.66 -47.65
C ASN A 689 39.82 20.68 -48.27
N GLY A 690 38.60 20.64 -47.73
CA GLY A 690 37.48 19.86 -48.27
C GLY A 690 37.09 18.67 -47.41
N ASN A 691 37.72 18.49 -46.24
CA ASN A 691 37.35 17.48 -45.27
C ASN A 691 36.58 18.11 -44.10
N SER A 692 35.63 17.34 -43.55
CA SER A 692 34.85 17.78 -42.41
C SER A 692 34.37 16.60 -41.59
N ASP A 693 34.17 16.84 -40.31
CA ASP A 693 33.53 15.92 -39.38
C ASP A 693 32.37 16.61 -38.66
N THR A 694 31.44 15.81 -38.18
CA THR A 694 30.25 16.28 -37.51
C THR A 694 30.03 15.53 -36.22
N GLU A 695 29.77 16.25 -35.15
CA GLU A 695 29.40 15.70 -33.85
C GLU A 695 28.07 16.31 -33.42
N THR A 696 27.21 15.53 -32.78
CA THR A 696 25.92 16.00 -32.29
C THR A 696 25.84 15.94 -30.77
N ILE A 697 25.09 16.86 -30.17
CA ILE A 697 24.70 16.79 -28.77
C ILE A 697 23.21 17.10 -28.64
N THR A 698 22.53 16.32 -27.82
CA THR A 698 21.10 16.56 -27.54
C THR A 698 20.96 17.42 -26.30
N ILE A 699 20.17 18.50 -26.42
CA ILE A 699 19.76 19.35 -25.31
C ILE A 699 18.29 19.10 -25.01
N SER A 700 17.99 18.55 -23.84
CA SER A 700 16.61 18.32 -23.39
C SER A 700 16.05 19.56 -22.72
N VAL A 701 15.07 20.20 -23.36
CA VAL A 701 14.41 21.40 -22.84
C VAL A 701 13.06 21.01 -22.25
N ASN A 702 12.98 20.93 -20.94
CA ASN A 702 11.76 20.54 -20.25
C ASN A 702 10.76 21.70 -20.23
N ASP A 703 9.48 21.39 -20.45
CA ASP A 703 8.41 22.33 -20.16
C ASP A 703 8.34 22.54 -18.64
N PRO A 704 8.56 23.76 -18.11
CA PRO A 704 8.39 24.03 -16.69
C PRO A 704 6.92 23.97 -16.24
N ASN A 705 5.96 23.82 -17.16
CA ASN A 705 4.55 23.72 -16.83
C ASN A 705 4.24 22.42 -16.08
N ILE A 706 3.62 22.55 -14.92
CA ILE A 706 3.14 21.47 -14.09
C ILE A 706 1.62 21.48 -14.23
N ALA A 707 1.01 20.32 -14.47
CA ALA A 707 -0.44 20.22 -14.56
C ALA A 707 -1.11 20.79 -13.29
N PRO A 708 -2.29 21.41 -13.42
CA PRO A 708 -3.04 21.83 -12.24
C PRO A 708 -3.37 20.61 -11.38
N VAL A 709 -3.62 20.81 -10.09
CA VAL A 709 -4.16 19.79 -9.20
C VAL A 709 -5.65 20.06 -9.06
N ALA A 710 -6.47 19.16 -9.60
CA ALA A 710 -7.91 19.22 -9.48
C ALA A 710 -8.32 18.75 -8.07
N ALA A 711 -8.99 19.62 -7.32
CA ALA A 711 -9.50 19.27 -6.00
C ALA A 711 -10.82 19.98 -5.75
N PHE A 712 -11.84 19.22 -5.33
CA PHE A 712 -13.10 19.81 -4.91
C PHE A 712 -13.69 19.20 -3.67
N THR A 713 -14.58 19.97 -3.06
CA THR A 713 -15.50 19.53 -2.00
C THR A 713 -16.92 19.52 -2.52
N SER A 714 -17.75 18.64 -1.96
CA SER A 714 -19.20 18.68 -2.12
C SER A 714 -19.83 19.06 -0.79
N SER A 715 -21.01 19.69 -0.80
CA SER A 715 -21.73 20.01 0.44
C SER A 715 -22.17 18.77 1.22
N GLN A 716 -22.34 17.64 0.52
CA GLN A 716 -22.65 16.33 1.08
C GLN A 716 -22.24 15.23 0.08
N GLY A 717 -21.88 14.06 0.61
CA GLY A 717 -21.56 12.85 -0.18
C GLY A 717 -22.77 11.95 -0.43
N SER A 718 -23.89 12.22 0.23
CA SER A 718 -25.14 11.50 0.04
C SER A 718 -26.35 12.38 0.35
N GLY A 719 -27.53 11.99 -0.12
CA GLY A 719 -28.78 12.68 0.15
C GLY A 719 -30.01 11.91 -0.32
N VAL A 720 -31.20 12.41 0.03
CA VAL A 720 -32.49 11.82 -0.39
C VAL A 720 -33.06 12.61 -1.55
N ALA A 721 -33.39 11.96 -2.67
CA ALA A 721 -33.92 12.63 -3.85
C ALA A 721 -35.28 13.34 -3.57
N PRO A 722 -35.54 14.53 -4.16
CA PRO A 722 -34.60 15.37 -4.89
C PRO A 722 -33.67 16.14 -3.92
N VAL A 723 -32.39 16.21 -4.25
CA VAL A 723 -31.42 16.92 -3.42
C VAL A 723 -30.45 17.78 -4.24
N LEU A 724 -30.33 19.05 -3.83
CA LEU A 724 -29.37 19.98 -4.40
C LEU A 724 -28.02 19.85 -3.68
N ILE A 725 -26.96 19.52 -4.43
CA ILE A 725 -25.59 19.42 -3.92
C ILE A 725 -24.76 20.52 -4.58
N THR A 726 -24.00 21.24 -3.76
CA THR A 726 -23.06 22.26 -4.24
C THR A 726 -21.65 21.69 -4.28
N PHE A 727 -20.91 22.00 -5.34
CA PHE A 727 -19.54 21.57 -5.54
C PHE A 727 -18.62 22.78 -5.63
N ASP A 728 -17.49 22.73 -4.92
CA ASP A 728 -16.54 23.83 -4.80
C ASP A 728 -15.11 23.32 -5.08
N ALA A 729 -14.56 23.78 -6.20
CA ALA A 729 -13.22 23.50 -6.70
C ALA A 729 -12.21 24.61 -6.38
N SER A 730 -12.51 25.52 -5.45
CA SER A 730 -11.63 26.63 -5.08
C SER A 730 -10.29 26.19 -4.47
N THR A 731 -10.20 24.92 -4.06
CA THR A 731 -8.97 24.30 -3.57
C THR A 731 -8.09 23.73 -4.67
N SER A 732 -8.53 23.73 -5.94
CA SER A 732 -7.65 23.36 -7.06
C SER A 732 -6.53 24.38 -7.20
N THR A 733 -5.32 23.90 -7.43
CA THR A 733 -4.11 24.75 -7.46
C THR A 733 -3.32 24.52 -8.73
N ASP A 734 -2.62 25.55 -9.17
CA ASP A 734 -1.63 25.45 -10.23
C ASP A 734 -0.27 25.85 -9.68
N ALA A 735 0.76 25.03 -9.89
CA ALA A 735 2.09 25.32 -9.35
C ALA A 735 2.77 26.49 -10.07
N ASN A 736 2.39 26.76 -11.31
CA ASN A 736 2.89 27.88 -12.12
C ASN A 736 2.05 29.16 -11.93
N ASN A 737 0.93 29.08 -11.20
CA ASN A 737 -0.11 30.10 -11.07
C ASN A 737 -0.75 30.52 -12.40
N ASP A 738 -0.84 29.59 -13.35
CA ASP A 738 -1.56 29.80 -14.59
C ASP A 738 -3.09 29.91 -14.35
N PRO A 739 -3.83 30.70 -15.16
CA PRO A 739 -5.27 30.83 -14.99
C PRO A 739 -6.02 29.52 -15.25
N LEU A 740 -6.84 29.09 -14.28
CA LEU A 740 -7.55 27.82 -14.34
C LEU A 740 -8.97 27.93 -14.92
N THR A 741 -9.35 26.88 -15.64
CA THR A 741 -10.71 26.61 -16.12
C THR A 741 -11.24 25.31 -15.50
N TYR A 742 -12.56 25.22 -15.32
CA TYR A 742 -13.21 24.17 -14.54
C TYR A 742 -14.41 23.62 -15.31
N ALA A 743 -14.46 22.31 -15.52
CA ALA A 743 -15.56 21.59 -16.14
C ALA A 743 -16.04 20.47 -15.21
N TRP A 744 -17.35 20.31 -15.11
CA TRP A 744 -18.01 19.34 -14.25
C TRP A 744 -18.84 18.36 -15.08
N ASP A 745 -18.80 17.09 -14.73
CA ASP A 745 -19.69 16.02 -15.19
C ASP A 745 -20.33 15.38 -13.95
N PHE A 746 -21.66 15.28 -13.92
CA PHE A 746 -22.39 14.75 -12.77
C PHE A 746 -22.66 13.24 -12.85
N GLY A 747 -22.05 12.53 -13.80
CA GLY A 747 -22.12 11.06 -13.91
C GLY A 747 -23.39 10.53 -14.55
N ASN A 748 -24.31 11.41 -14.96
CA ASN A 748 -25.54 11.10 -15.69
C ASN A 748 -25.61 11.76 -17.07
N GLY A 749 -24.49 12.32 -17.54
CA GLY A 749 -24.38 13.02 -18.82
C GLY A 749 -24.66 14.53 -18.76
N ASP A 750 -25.11 15.05 -17.61
CA ASP A 750 -25.23 16.49 -17.39
C ASP A 750 -23.87 17.10 -17.00
N THR A 751 -23.64 18.34 -17.44
CA THR A 751 -22.36 19.04 -17.25
C THR A 751 -22.53 20.46 -16.75
N ALA A 752 -21.50 21.02 -16.12
CA ALA A 752 -21.42 22.43 -15.73
C ALA A 752 -19.99 22.98 -15.87
N THR A 753 -19.81 24.29 -15.65
CA THR A 753 -18.49 24.93 -15.63
C THR A 753 -18.39 25.93 -14.49
N GLY A 754 -17.15 26.31 -14.15
CA GLY A 754 -16.84 27.31 -13.12
C GLY A 754 -16.32 26.71 -11.81
N VAL A 755 -15.63 27.53 -11.01
CA VAL A 755 -15.00 27.12 -9.74
C VAL A 755 -16.01 26.49 -8.78
N THR A 756 -17.22 27.04 -8.73
CA THR A 756 -18.32 26.54 -7.91
C THR A 756 -19.54 26.29 -8.77
N THR A 757 -20.21 25.16 -8.55
CA THR A 757 -21.47 24.82 -9.23
C THR A 757 -22.45 24.15 -8.27
N SER A 758 -23.70 23.97 -8.69
CA SER A 758 -24.70 23.22 -7.92
C SER A 758 -25.54 22.39 -8.86
N TYR A 759 -25.86 21.16 -8.45
CA TYR A 759 -26.64 20.21 -9.25
C TYR A 759 -27.68 19.52 -8.39
N GLU A 760 -28.90 19.39 -8.94
CA GLU A 760 -30.03 18.75 -8.26
C GLU A 760 -30.18 17.31 -8.76
N PHE A 761 -29.84 16.36 -7.90
CA PHE A 761 -30.07 14.95 -8.18
C PHE A 761 -31.51 14.60 -7.85
N THR A 762 -32.29 14.29 -8.87
CA THR A 762 -33.73 14.01 -8.77
C THR A 762 -34.07 12.52 -8.80
N THR A 763 -33.09 11.67 -9.10
CA THR A 763 -33.23 10.22 -9.19
C THR A 763 -32.30 9.54 -8.21
N VAL A 764 -32.77 8.43 -7.63
CA VAL A 764 -31.95 7.55 -6.80
C VAL A 764 -30.86 6.87 -7.63
N GLY A 765 -29.69 6.66 -7.02
CA GLY A 765 -28.54 6.05 -7.68
C GLY A 765 -27.21 6.55 -7.13
N GLU A 766 -26.14 5.93 -7.61
CA GLU A 766 -24.77 6.37 -7.37
C GLU A 766 -24.29 7.16 -8.58
N PHE A 767 -23.82 8.39 -8.34
CA PHE A 767 -23.37 9.31 -9.38
C PHE A 767 -21.89 9.62 -9.18
N GLU A 768 -21.07 9.27 -10.17
CA GLU A 768 -19.66 9.66 -10.18
C GLU A 768 -19.52 11.09 -10.69
N VAL A 769 -19.35 12.04 -9.77
CA VAL A 769 -19.16 13.45 -10.13
C VAL A 769 -17.68 13.70 -10.41
N LYS A 770 -17.37 14.11 -11.64
CA LYS A 770 -16.02 14.42 -12.11
C LYS A 770 -15.83 15.92 -12.29
N LEU A 771 -14.78 16.46 -11.67
CA LEU A 771 -14.22 17.76 -11.98
C LEU A 771 -13.01 17.57 -12.90
N THR A 772 -12.93 18.33 -13.98
CA THR A 772 -11.72 18.53 -14.77
C THR A 772 -11.26 19.99 -14.62
N VAL A 773 -9.99 20.18 -14.28
CA VAL A 773 -9.34 21.50 -14.16
C VAL A 773 -8.23 21.60 -15.20
N SER A 774 -8.18 22.71 -15.92
CA SER A 774 -7.24 22.93 -17.02
C SER A 774 -6.59 24.30 -16.90
N ASP A 775 -5.26 24.35 -17.04
CA ASP A 775 -4.46 25.59 -17.11
C ASP A 775 -4.35 26.13 -18.56
N GLY A 776 -4.98 25.45 -19.52
CA GLY A 776 -4.92 25.75 -20.95
C GLY A 776 -3.81 25.02 -21.72
N LYS A 777 -2.95 24.24 -21.04
CA LYS A 777 -1.90 23.39 -21.62
C LYS A 777 -2.06 21.93 -21.17
N LEU A 778 -2.23 21.73 -19.86
CA LEU A 778 -2.41 20.46 -19.17
C LEU A 778 -3.69 20.48 -18.34
N GLU A 779 -4.21 19.30 -18.07
CA GLU A 779 -5.43 19.12 -17.29
C GLU A 779 -5.22 18.06 -16.22
N ASP A 780 -5.98 18.17 -15.14
CA ASP A 780 -6.12 17.16 -14.12
C ASP A 780 -7.60 16.97 -13.79
N SER A 781 -7.95 15.83 -13.21
CA SER A 781 -9.33 15.56 -12.82
C SER A 781 -9.45 14.90 -11.46
N SER A 782 -10.54 15.21 -10.78
CA SER A 782 -10.89 14.63 -9.49
C SER A 782 -12.30 14.08 -9.58
N THR A 783 -12.54 12.90 -9.01
CA THR A 783 -13.86 12.26 -8.95
C THR A 783 -14.32 12.06 -7.51
N LYS A 784 -15.63 12.17 -7.29
CA LYS A 784 -16.29 11.77 -6.04
C LYS A 784 -17.62 11.10 -6.34
N THR A 785 -17.85 9.95 -5.71
CA THR A 785 -19.16 9.28 -5.74
C THR A 785 -20.14 9.99 -4.81
N ILE A 786 -21.31 10.32 -5.35
CA ILE A 786 -22.45 10.89 -4.64
C ILE A 786 -23.58 9.86 -4.61
N ILE A 787 -24.03 9.49 -3.41
CA ILE A 787 -25.06 8.46 -3.23
C ILE A 787 -26.42 9.11 -2.97
N ILE A 788 -27.38 8.89 -3.87
CA ILE A 788 -28.73 9.42 -3.74
C ILE A 788 -29.69 8.28 -3.43
N SER A 789 -30.27 8.32 -2.23
CA SER A 789 -31.25 7.34 -1.77
C SER A 789 -32.67 7.91 -1.80
N ASP A 790 -33.65 7.06 -1.46
CA ASP A 790 -35.06 7.46 -1.37
C ASP A 790 -35.52 7.76 0.07
N GLY A 791 -34.58 7.75 1.02
CA GLY A 791 -34.86 7.87 2.45
C GLY A 791 -35.27 6.54 3.10
N ASN A 792 -35.49 6.58 4.41
CA ASN A 792 -35.97 5.42 5.18
C ASN A 792 -37.51 5.43 5.22
N PRO A 793 -38.15 4.25 5.19
CA PRO A 793 -39.56 4.16 5.52
C PRO A 793 -39.80 4.53 6.99
N VAL A 794 -41.06 4.70 7.37
CA VAL A 794 -41.51 4.87 8.76
C VAL A 794 -42.36 3.67 9.10
N ALA A 795 -41.88 2.84 10.02
CA ALA A 795 -42.60 1.69 10.53
C ALA A 795 -43.71 2.16 11.49
N ASN A 796 -44.88 1.53 11.40
CA ASN A 796 -46.00 1.80 12.29
C ASN A 796 -46.72 0.50 12.64
N ILE A 797 -46.60 0.07 13.89
CA ILE A 797 -47.22 -1.16 14.38
C ILE A 797 -48.50 -0.88 15.17
N ALA A 798 -49.57 -1.61 14.86
CA ALA A 798 -50.79 -1.66 15.65
C ALA A 798 -51.15 -3.10 16.04
N ALA A 799 -51.77 -3.28 17.21
CA ALA A 799 -52.32 -4.55 17.68
C ALA A 799 -53.79 -4.40 18.10
N ASN A 800 -54.61 -5.42 17.87
CA ASN A 800 -56.03 -5.40 18.27
C ASN A 800 -56.24 -5.46 19.79
N VAL A 801 -55.34 -6.12 20.51
CA VAL A 801 -55.30 -6.19 21.98
C VAL A 801 -53.84 -6.14 22.44
N THR A 802 -53.58 -5.53 23.60
CA THR A 802 -52.24 -5.46 24.21
C THR A 802 -52.13 -6.30 25.49
N SER A 803 -53.21 -6.94 25.92
CA SER A 803 -53.22 -7.84 27.08
C SER A 803 -54.37 -8.85 27.05
N GLY A 804 -54.18 -10.01 27.67
CA GLY A 804 -55.24 -11.01 27.87
C GLY A 804 -54.76 -12.29 28.56
N THR A 805 -55.64 -13.28 28.68
CA THR A 805 -55.31 -14.56 29.32
C THR A 805 -54.79 -15.59 28.32
N VAL A 806 -53.91 -16.49 28.75
CA VAL A 806 -53.42 -17.59 27.93
C VAL A 806 -54.54 -18.59 27.52
N PRO A 807 -54.59 -19.09 26.27
CA PRO A 807 -53.86 -18.61 25.09
C PRO A 807 -54.45 -17.30 24.55
N LEU A 808 -53.57 -16.35 24.20
CA LEU A 808 -53.96 -15.04 23.67
C LEU A 808 -53.65 -14.92 22.18
N GLU A 809 -54.68 -14.85 21.35
CA GLU A 809 -54.57 -14.54 19.92
C GLU A 809 -54.57 -13.02 19.70
N VAL A 810 -53.56 -12.51 18.99
CA VAL A 810 -53.38 -11.08 18.68
C VAL A 810 -53.22 -10.91 17.18
N SER A 811 -53.96 -9.96 16.61
CA SER A 811 -53.80 -9.50 15.23
C SER A 811 -52.97 -8.23 15.22
N PHE A 812 -51.91 -8.22 14.40
CA PHE A 812 -51.04 -7.09 14.16
C PHE A 812 -51.27 -6.51 12.77
N ASP A 813 -51.19 -5.18 12.67
CA ASP A 813 -51.42 -4.40 11.47
C ASP A 813 -50.31 -3.36 11.30
N ALA A 814 -49.58 -3.44 10.19
CA ALA A 814 -48.52 -2.50 9.80
C ALA A 814 -48.94 -1.54 8.69
N SER A 815 -50.23 -1.47 8.35
CA SER A 815 -50.74 -0.64 7.24
C SER A 815 -50.57 0.87 7.43
N GLY A 816 -50.25 1.31 8.66
CA GLY A 816 -49.85 2.69 8.95
C GLY A 816 -48.42 3.03 8.54
N SER A 817 -47.62 2.06 8.11
CA SER A 817 -46.22 2.28 7.69
C SER A 817 -46.17 3.01 6.36
N VAL A 818 -45.27 3.97 6.22
CA VAL A 818 -45.20 4.84 5.02
C VAL A 818 -43.77 4.97 4.53
N ASP A 819 -43.59 4.99 3.22
CA ASP A 819 -42.32 5.37 2.59
C ASP A 819 -42.42 6.82 2.07
N PRO A 820 -41.40 7.68 2.29
CA PRO A 820 -41.41 9.08 1.82
C PRO A 820 -41.68 9.25 0.33
N SER A 821 -41.28 8.28 -0.48
CA SER A 821 -41.42 8.26 -1.94
C SER A 821 -42.47 7.26 -2.41
N ASN A 822 -43.26 6.72 -1.47
CA ASN A 822 -44.37 5.82 -1.72
C ASN A 822 -43.95 4.51 -2.44
N ASN A 823 -42.75 4.02 -2.11
CA ASN A 823 -42.27 2.71 -2.56
C ASN A 823 -43.07 1.53 -1.98
N THR A 824 -42.92 0.37 -2.61
CA THR A 824 -43.49 -0.87 -2.08
C THR A 824 -42.69 -1.35 -0.87
N LEU A 825 -43.36 -1.48 0.26
CA LEU A 825 -42.77 -1.90 1.53
C LEU A 825 -42.83 -3.42 1.72
N SER A 826 -41.78 -3.97 2.33
CA SER A 826 -41.75 -5.32 2.88
C SER A 826 -41.74 -5.28 4.41
N TYR A 827 -42.31 -6.31 5.04
CA TYR A 827 -42.61 -6.33 6.48
C TYR A 827 -42.14 -7.63 7.11
N SER A 828 -41.30 -7.55 8.14
CA SER A 828 -40.87 -8.68 8.96
C SER A 828 -41.21 -8.45 10.44
N TRP A 829 -41.54 -9.53 11.13
CA TRP A 829 -42.01 -9.52 12.50
C TRP A 829 -41.18 -10.45 13.38
N ASP A 830 -40.79 -9.99 14.56
CA ASP A 830 -40.30 -10.80 15.68
C ASP A 830 -41.30 -10.66 16.82
N PHE A 831 -41.90 -11.77 17.27
CA PHE A 831 -42.94 -11.73 18.30
C PHE A 831 -42.38 -11.73 19.74
N GLY A 832 -41.06 -11.85 19.91
CA GLY A 832 -40.42 -11.85 21.23
C GLY A 832 -40.61 -13.15 22.03
N ASP A 833 -41.21 -14.19 21.43
CA ASP A 833 -41.38 -15.53 21.99
C ASP A 833 -40.52 -16.60 21.29
N GLY A 834 -39.59 -16.16 20.44
CA GLY A 834 -38.73 -17.02 19.62
C GLY A 834 -39.33 -17.38 18.25
N THR A 835 -40.51 -16.85 17.91
CA THR A 835 -41.13 -17.02 16.59
C THR A 835 -41.11 -15.72 15.77
N SER A 836 -41.22 -15.85 14.44
CA SER A 836 -41.18 -14.72 13.50
C SER A 836 -42.24 -14.86 12.41
N GLY A 837 -42.51 -13.76 11.69
CA GLY A 837 -43.50 -13.70 10.62
C GLY A 837 -43.20 -12.66 9.55
N THR A 838 -43.98 -12.65 8.48
CA THR A 838 -43.88 -11.65 7.39
C THR A 838 -45.26 -11.24 6.90
N GLY A 839 -45.35 -10.05 6.27
CA GLY A 839 -46.58 -9.51 5.66
C GLY A 839 -47.13 -8.29 6.39
N GLN A 840 -47.92 -7.46 5.69
CA GLN A 840 -48.44 -6.19 6.22
C GLN A 840 -49.40 -6.38 7.40
N THR A 841 -50.12 -7.51 7.45
CA THR A 841 -51.01 -7.88 8.56
C THR A 841 -50.75 -9.34 8.92
N ILE A 842 -50.68 -9.66 10.22
CA ILE A 842 -50.40 -11.02 10.70
C ILE A 842 -51.15 -11.31 12.00
N ILE A 843 -51.52 -12.58 12.22
CA ILE A 843 -52.13 -13.05 13.48
C ILE A 843 -51.13 -13.99 14.16
N HIS A 844 -50.90 -13.77 15.45
CA HIS A 844 -50.03 -14.59 16.29
C HIS A 844 -50.73 -15.02 17.58
N THR A 845 -50.44 -16.22 18.09
CA THR A 845 -51.03 -16.74 19.33
C THR A 845 -49.96 -16.98 20.38
N PHE A 846 -50.01 -16.22 21.47
CA PHE A 846 -49.15 -16.42 22.63
C PHE A 846 -49.72 -17.51 23.54
N THR A 847 -48.95 -18.60 23.71
CA THR A 847 -49.39 -19.81 24.41
C THR A 847 -48.82 -19.97 25.82
N ALA A 848 -47.98 -19.04 26.26
CA ALA A 848 -47.43 -18.99 27.61
C ALA A 848 -47.69 -17.62 28.23
N ILE A 849 -47.74 -17.59 29.56
CA ILE A 849 -47.77 -16.34 30.32
C ILE A 849 -46.44 -15.59 30.14
N GLY A 850 -46.50 -14.27 30.05
CA GLY A 850 -45.30 -13.47 29.82
C GLY A 850 -45.58 -12.09 29.25
N SER A 851 -44.51 -11.30 29.18
CA SER A 851 -44.47 -9.99 28.52
C SER A 851 -43.65 -10.12 27.25
N TYR A 852 -44.27 -9.94 26.09
CA TYR A 852 -43.65 -10.11 24.79
C TYR A 852 -43.47 -8.77 24.08
N THR A 853 -42.23 -8.42 23.70
CA THR A 853 -41.95 -7.24 22.87
C THR A 853 -41.96 -7.67 21.42
N VAL A 854 -43.02 -7.28 20.71
CA VAL A 854 -43.18 -7.54 19.28
C VAL A 854 -42.50 -6.42 18.50
N THR A 855 -41.61 -6.78 17.59
CA THR A 855 -40.86 -5.85 16.73
C THR A 855 -41.30 -6.03 15.28
N LEU A 856 -41.74 -4.93 14.66
CA LEU A 856 -41.95 -4.80 13.23
C LEU A 856 -40.70 -4.16 12.62
N GLN A 857 -40.20 -4.72 11.53
CA GLN A 857 -39.23 -4.06 10.65
C GLN A 857 -39.86 -3.88 9.26
N VAL A 858 -39.71 -2.67 8.73
CA VAL A 858 -40.19 -2.26 7.41
C VAL A 858 -38.99 -1.92 6.54
N ASP A 859 -38.97 -2.42 5.31
CA ASP A 859 -37.90 -2.20 4.33
C ASP A 859 -38.50 -1.79 2.98
N ASN A 860 -37.98 -0.71 2.38
CA ASN A 860 -38.42 -0.18 1.10
C ASN A 860 -37.74 -0.81 -0.14
N GLY A 861 -36.82 -1.76 0.06
CA GLY A 861 -36.12 -2.47 -1.00
C GLY A 861 -35.00 -1.67 -1.69
N LEU A 862 -34.74 -0.45 -1.22
CA LEU A 862 -33.73 0.48 -1.75
C LEU A 862 -32.69 0.86 -0.66
N GLY A 863 -32.51 -0.02 0.33
CA GLY A 863 -31.56 0.15 1.43
C GLY A 863 -32.08 0.95 2.63
N GLY A 864 -33.34 1.42 2.60
CA GLY A 864 -33.98 2.10 3.71
C GLY A 864 -34.79 1.14 4.58
N VAL A 865 -34.48 1.09 5.89
CA VAL A 865 -35.22 0.30 6.87
C VAL A 865 -35.63 1.14 8.08
N ASP A 866 -36.73 0.76 8.72
CA ASP A 866 -37.16 1.32 10.00
C ASP A 866 -37.86 0.25 10.85
N THR A 867 -37.90 0.46 12.17
CA THR A 867 -38.50 -0.49 13.12
C THR A 867 -39.47 0.19 14.09
N ASP A 868 -40.52 -0.53 14.46
CA ASP A 868 -41.47 -0.12 15.49
C ASP A 868 -41.78 -1.30 16.42
N THR A 869 -42.12 -1.03 17.68
CA THR A 869 -42.32 -2.09 18.69
C THR A 869 -43.60 -1.90 19.50
N ILE A 870 -44.22 -3.01 19.91
CA ILE A 870 -45.37 -3.02 20.82
C ILE A 870 -45.26 -4.16 21.83
N THR A 871 -45.67 -3.93 23.07
CA THR A 871 -45.63 -4.94 24.14
C THR A 871 -47.00 -5.62 24.34
N ILE A 872 -47.02 -6.95 24.40
CA ILE A 872 -48.20 -7.78 24.70
C ILE A 872 -48.05 -8.46 26.06
N GLN A 873 -49.06 -8.31 26.93
CA GLN A 873 -49.09 -8.91 28.27
C GLN A 873 -50.02 -10.12 28.34
N VAL A 874 -49.48 -11.31 28.61
CA VAL A 874 -50.25 -12.56 28.70
C VAL A 874 -50.25 -13.05 30.15
N GLN A 875 -51.45 -13.18 30.71
CA GLN A 875 -51.66 -13.50 32.13
C GLN A 875 -52.44 -14.82 32.31
N ASP A 876 -52.48 -15.33 33.54
CA ASP A 876 -53.23 -16.53 33.91
C ASP A 876 -54.69 -16.23 34.28
N VAL A 877 -55.54 -17.25 34.36
CA VAL A 877 -56.92 -17.16 34.86
C VAL A 877 -56.91 -17.25 36.40
N LEU A 878 -57.57 -16.33 37.11
CA LEU A 878 -57.62 -16.29 38.58
C LEU A 878 -58.12 -17.64 39.19
N PRO A 879 -57.49 -18.17 40.26
CA PRO A 879 -57.93 -19.42 40.89
C PRO A 879 -59.25 -19.22 41.67
N VAL A 880 -60.22 -20.12 41.47
CA VAL A 880 -61.48 -20.15 42.23
C VAL A 880 -61.26 -20.91 43.54
N SER A 881 -61.47 -20.26 44.68
CA SER A 881 -61.34 -20.83 46.04
C SER A 881 -62.60 -20.56 46.87
N ASP A 882 -63.01 -21.53 47.68
CA ASP A 882 -64.11 -21.40 48.66
C ASP A 882 -63.72 -20.58 49.90
N ILE A 883 -62.47 -20.10 49.97
CA ILE A 883 -61.96 -19.19 51.00
C ILE A 883 -61.56 -17.88 50.33
N SER A 884 -62.08 -16.77 50.85
CA SER A 884 -61.86 -15.42 50.33
C SER A 884 -61.46 -14.43 51.42
N LEU A 885 -61.06 -13.23 51.02
CA LEU A 885 -60.64 -12.16 51.91
C LEU A 885 -61.46 -10.89 51.69
N GLU A 886 -62.00 -10.35 52.78
CA GLU A 886 -62.57 -9.02 52.84
C GLU A 886 -61.59 -8.04 53.50
N TYR A 887 -61.50 -6.85 52.95
CA TYR A 887 -60.64 -5.76 53.39
C TYR A 887 -61.45 -4.49 53.64
N ARG A 888 -60.98 -3.73 54.63
CA ARG A 888 -61.36 -2.36 54.89
C ARG A 888 -60.10 -1.55 55.15
N ASP A 889 -60.04 -0.34 54.62
CA ASP A 889 -59.03 0.63 55.00
C ASP A 889 -59.28 1.16 56.43
N GLY A 890 -58.38 0.82 57.36
CA GLY A 890 -58.41 1.29 58.75
C GLY A 890 -58.09 2.79 58.89
N GLY A 891 -57.40 3.38 57.90
CA GLY A 891 -57.09 4.82 57.81
C GLY A 891 -58.26 5.67 57.33
N ASN A 892 -59.39 5.06 56.94
CA ASN A 892 -60.59 5.72 56.41
C ASN A 892 -60.32 6.69 55.25
N GLY A 893 -59.45 6.30 54.31
CA GLY A 893 -59.11 7.04 53.11
C GLY A 893 -57.98 8.05 53.26
N ASN A 894 -57.29 8.07 54.41
CA ASN A 894 -56.07 8.88 54.59
C ASN A 894 -54.86 8.12 54.03
N SER A 895 -54.37 8.52 52.87
CA SER A 895 -53.26 7.86 52.18
C SER A 895 -51.86 8.36 52.59
N SER A 896 -51.78 9.23 53.60
CA SER A 896 -50.53 9.91 54.00
C SER A 896 -50.21 9.79 55.50
N ASP A 897 -50.79 8.79 56.15
CA ASP A 897 -50.65 8.60 57.60
C ASP A 897 -49.27 8.03 57.97
N ASN A 898 -48.90 8.10 59.25
CA ASN A 898 -47.67 7.50 59.77
C ASN A 898 -47.82 6.01 60.12
N MET A 899 -48.96 5.41 59.78
CA MET A 899 -49.28 4.01 59.97
C MET A 899 -50.13 3.53 58.80
N ILE A 900 -49.83 2.34 58.27
CA ILE A 900 -50.72 1.63 57.34
C ILE A 900 -51.58 0.66 58.16
N ASN A 901 -52.89 0.69 57.96
CA ASN A 901 -53.87 0.02 58.83
C ASN A 901 -54.72 -1.01 58.06
N PRO A 902 -54.17 -2.16 57.63
CA PRO A 902 -54.95 -3.17 56.94
C PRO A 902 -55.89 -3.88 57.90
N HIS A 903 -57.20 -3.66 57.73
CA HIS A 903 -58.23 -4.36 58.48
C HIS A 903 -58.85 -5.46 57.62
N LEU A 904 -58.80 -6.69 58.12
CA LEU A 904 -59.01 -7.90 57.33
C LEU A 904 -60.09 -8.78 57.94
N LYS A 905 -60.73 -9.59 57.10
CA LYS A 905 -61.67 -10.65 57.49
C LYS A 905 -61.53 -11.80 56.50
N ILE A 906 -61.22 -12.99 57.01
CA ILE A 906 -61.16 -14.21 56.21
C ILE A 906 -62.56 -14.81 56.18
N VAL A 907 -63.09 -15.04 54.99
CA VAL A 907 -64.42 -15.62 54.77
C VAL A 907 -64.25 -17.06 54.28
N ASN A 908 -64.90 -18.01 54.95
CA ASN A 908 -64.93 -19.41 54.56
C ASN A 908 -66.33 -19.75 54.03
N ASP A 909 -66.49 -19.67 52.72
CA ASP A 909 -67.73 -20.05 52.02
C ASP A 909 -67.80 -21.57 51.76
N GLY A 910 -66.73 -22.30 52.10
CA GLY A 910 -66.68 -23.75 52.07
C GLY A 910 -67.42 -24.40 53.24
N ASN A 911 -67.83 -25.65 53.07
CA ASN A 911 -68.55 -26.42 54.12
C ASN A 911 -67.63 -27.07 55.16
N THR A 912 -66.31 -26.90 55.06
CA THR A 912 -65.34 -27.54 55.96
C THR A 912 -64.59 -26.50 56.78
N ALA A 913 -64.28 -26.83 58.03
CA ALA A 913 -63.50 -25.93 58.88
C ALA A 913 -62.06 -25.82 58.38
N VAL A 914 -61.49 -24.62 58.40
CA VAL A 914 -60.11 -24.34 57.99
C VAL A 914 -59.31 -23.89 59.21
N ALA A 915 -58.15 -24.51 59.44
CA ALA A 915 -57.27 -24.11 60.53
C ALA A 915 -56.61 -22.77 60.22
N TYR A 916 -56.60 -21.85 61.19
CA TYR A 916 -55.91 -20.57 61.03
C TYR A 916 -54.41 -20.75 60.78
N SER A 917 -53.80 -21.78 61.37
CA SER A 917 -52.38 -22.11 61.20
C SER A 917 -52.00 -22.50 59.76
N ASP A 918 -52.97 -22.87 58.94
CA ASP A 918 -52.73 -23.19 57.54
C ASP A 918 -52.73 -21.93 56.68
N LEU A 919 -53.16 -20.78 57.20
CA LEU A 919 -53.41 -19.57 56.43
C LEU A 919 -52.34 -18.50 56.68
N THR A 920 -51.96 -17.81 55.60
CA THR A 920 -51.22 -16.54 55.67
C THR A 920 -51.84 -15.52 54.72
N ILE A 921 -51.76 -14.24 55.06
CA ILE A 921 -52.26 -13.12 54.23
C ILE A 921 -51.08 -12.23 53.89
N ARG A 922 -50.95 -11.75 52.65
CA ARG A 922 -49.98 -10.73 52.28
C ARG A 922 -50.66 -9.44 51.84
N TYR A 923 -50.33 -8.36 52.54
CA TYR A 923 -50.63 -6.99 52.13
C TYR A 923 -49.38 -6.40 51.45
N TRP A 924 -49.51 -6.01 50.19
CA TRP A 924 -48.44 -5.57 49.31
C TRP A 924 -48.36 -4.04 49.26
N PHE A 925 -47.17 -3.50 49.50
CA PHE A 925 -46.93 -2.06 49.64
C PHE A 925 -45.57 -1.67 49.04
N THR A 926 -45.37 -0.38 48.80
CA THR A 926 -44.12 0.19 48.29
C THR A 926 -43.24 0.64 49.45
N SER A 927 -41.91 0.54 49.30
CA SER A 927 -40.96 0.99 50.32
C SER A 927 -40.61 2.48 50.19
N GLU A 928 -40.94 3.32 51.19
CA GLU A 928 -40.47 4.70 51.30
C GLU A 928 -39.44 4.89 52.43
N GLU A 929 -38.39 4.03 52.45
CA GLU A 929 -37.31 3.90 53.47
C GLU A 929 -37.59 2.88 54.61
N ASN A 930 -37.63 1.59 54.29
CA ASN A 930 -38.03 0.52 55.21
C ASN A 930 -36.88 -0.09 56.02
N LYS A 931 -36.25 0.71 56.89
CA LYS A 931 -35.40 0.17 57.97
C LYS A 931 -36.22 0.08 59.25
N ASP A 932 -36.38 -1.14 59.75
CA ASP A 932 -37.06 -1.45 61.02
C ASP A 932 -38.56 -1.05 61.05
N LEU A 933 -39.41 -1.86 60.41
CA LEU A 933 -40.87 -1.75 60.52
C LEU A 933 -41.39 -2.49 61.76
N ASN A 934 -42.39 -1.91 62.41
CA ASN A 934 -43.06 -2.50 63.58
C ASN A 934 -44.51 -2.87 63.23
N PHE A 935 -44.94 -4.06 63.64
CA PHE A 935 -46.30 -4.58 63.42
C PHE A 935 -47.07 -4.72 64.74
N TRP A 936 -48.35 -4.39 64.71
CA TRP A 936 -49.30 -4.61 65.80
C TRP A 936 -50.62 -5.17 65.29
N CYS A 937 -51.24 -6.05 66.09
CA CYS A 937 -52.65 -6.41 65.97
C CYS A 937 -53.42 -5.73 67.10
N ASP A 938 -54.25 -4.75 66.77
CA ASP A 938 -55.01 -3.96 67.75
C ASP A 938 -56.26 -4.70 68.23
N TRP A 939 -56.87 -5.51 67.36
CA TRP A 939 -58.03 -6.34 67.71
C TRP A 939 -58.17 -7.55 66.79
N ALA A 940 -58.47 -8.73 67.35
CA ALA A 940 -58.86 -9.90 66.57
C ALA A 940 -59.79 -10.79 67.41
N GLN A 941 -60.87 -11.30 66.81
CA GLN A 941 -61.81 -12.18 67.52
C GLN A 941 -61.15 -13.51 67.95
N LEU A 942 -60.13 -13.95 67.20
CA LEU A 942 -59.29 -15.10 67.54
C LEU A 942 -58.21 -14.80 68.62
N GLY A 943 -58.15 -13.57 69.14
CA GLY A 943 -57.16 -13.09 70.10
C GLY A 943 -55.94 -12.45 69.43
N THR A 944 -55.54 -11.26 69.88
CA THR A 944 -54.43 -10.49 69.29
C THR A 944 -53.06 -11.18 69.44
N SER A 945 -52.84 -11.96 70.51
CA SER A 945 -51.61 -12.74 70.70
C SER A 945 -51.42 -13.85 69.67
N ASN A 946 -52.47 -14.20 68.94
CA ASN A 946 -52.47 -15.27 67.95
C ASN A 946 -52.23 -14.76 66.52
N VAL A 947 -52.10 -13.45 66.31
CA VAL A 947 -51.83 -12.82 65.02
C VAL A 947 -50.39 -12.29 65.01
N LYS A 948 -49.59 -12.70 64.04
CA LYS A 948 -48.19 -12.29 63.88
C LYS A 948 -47.99 -11.64 62.52
N GLY A 949 -47.18 -10.60 62.46
CA GLY A 949 -46.80 -9.94 61.22
C GLY A 949 -45.30 -10.05 60.99
N VAL A 950 -44.91 -10.42 59.78
CA VAL A 950 -43.52 -10.45 59.32
C VAL A 950 -43.45 -9.72 57.98
N PHE A 951 -42.42 -8.91 57.78
CA PHE A 951 -42.19 -8.21 56.52
C PHE A 951 -41.28 -9.02 55.61
N GLY A 952 -41.57 -9.03 54.31
CA GLY A 952 -40.77 -9.69 53.30
C GLY A 952 -40.88 -9.00 51.95
N GLU A 953 -40.17 -9.52 50.96
CA GLU A 953 -40.19 -9.02 49.58
C GLU A 953 -40.47 -10.20 48.63
N ALA A 954 -41.33 -9.99 47.65
CA ALA A 954 -41.57 -10.92 46.54
C ALA A 954 -42.01 -10.15 45.30
N ASN A 955 -41.62 -10.63 44.11
CA ASN A 955 -41.89 -9.95 42.83
C ASN A 955 -41.43 -8.48 42.77
N GLY A 956 -40.40 -8.11 43.54
CA GLY A 956 -39.87 -6.74 43.62
C GLY A 956 -40.78 -5.74 44.35
N VAL A 957 -41.76 -6.22 45.12
CA VAL A 957 -42.69 -5.44 45.94
C VAL A 957 -42.60 -5.95 47.39
N ASP A 958 -42.62 -5.03 48.35
CA ASP A 958 -42.62 -5.38 49.77
C ASP A 958 -44.02 -5.85 50.20
N TYR A 959 -44.05 -6.75 51.18
CA TYR A 959 -45.30 -7.20 51.77
C TYR A 959 -45.21 -7.37 53.29
N LEU A 960 -46.35 -7.14 53.94
CA LEU A 960 -46.62 -7.59 55.29
C LEU A 960 -47.32 -8.94 55.21
N GLU A 961 -46.67 -10.00 55.68
CA GLU A 961 -47.25 -11.32 55.84
C GLU A 961 -47.84 -11.49 57.25
N ILE A 962 -49.16 -11.62 57.30
CA ILE A 962 -49.91 -11.90 58.52
C ILE A 962 -50.13 -13.41 58.62
N SER A 963 -49.65 -13.99 59.71
CA SER A 963 -49.75 -15.41 60.02
C SER A 963 -50.43 -15.63 61.37
N PHE A 964 -50.94 -16.84 61.58
CA PHE A 964 -51.71 -17.17 62.78
C PHE A 964 -51.06 -18.31 63.56
N ASP A 965 -51.05 -18.18 64.89
CA ASP A 965 -50.50 -19.20 65.78
C ASP A 965 -51.35 -20.48 65.73
N ALA A 966 -50.73 -21.65 65.93
CA ALA A 966 -51.44 -22.94 65.97
C ALA A 966 -52.55 -22.99 67.03
N THR A 967 -52.45 -22.17 68.08
CA THR A 967 -53.46 -22.07 69.14
C THR A 967 -54.70 -21.23 68.77
N ALA A 968 -54.71 -20.58 67.59
CA ALA A 968 -55.83 -19.76 67.10
C ALA A 968 -57.11 -20.55 66.76
N GLY A 969 -57.02 -21.88 66.63
CA GLY A 969 -58.16 -22.74 66.30
C GLY A 969 -58.50 -22.75 64.82
N THR A 970 -59.80 -22.82 64.48
CA THR A 970 -60.29 -22.94 63.10
C THR A 970 -61.41 -21.93 62.79
N ILE A 971 -61.56 -21.59 61.52
CA ILE A 971 -62.73 -20.91 60.96
C ILE A 971 -63.71 -22.00 60.53
N ALA A 972 -64.91 -22.04 61.11
CA ALA A 972 -65.93 -23.01 60.72
C ALA A 972 -66.40 -22.78 59.26
N GLY A 973 -66.89 -23.82 58.61
CA GLY A 973 -67.48 -23.68 57.27
C GLY A 973 -68.70 -22.75 57.28
N LEU A 974 -68.91 -22.00 56.20
CA LEU A 974 -69.95 -20.98 56.05
C LEU A 974 -69.91 -19.87 57.11
N THR A 975 -68.72 -19.56 57.63
CA THR A 975 -68.50 -18.48 58.62
C THR A 975 -67.28 -17.62 58.25
N ASN A 976 -66.94 -16.64 59.08
CA ASN A 976 -65.76 -15.80 58.89
C ASN A 976 -64.96 -15.64 60.19
N SER A 977 -63.75 -15.10 60.07
CA SER A 977 -62.83 -14.93 61.19
C SER A 977 -63.24 -13.91 62.25
N GLY A 978 -64.31 -13.12 61.99
CA GLY A 978 -64.46 -11.82 62.61
C GLY A 978 -63.41 -10.82 62.10
N ASP A 979 -63.43 -9.60 62.63
CA ASP A 979 -62.48 -8.56 62.23
C ASP A 979 -61.06 -8.88 62.75
N ILE A 980 -60.06 -8.62 61.93
CA ILE A 980 -58.64 -8.66 62.26
C ILE A 980 -58.09 -7.27 61.95
N GLN A 981 -57.92 -6.45 62.98
CA GLN A 981 -57.45 -5.08 62.88
C GLN A 981 -55.95 -5.06 63.13
N THR A 982 -55.18 -4.77 62.08
CA THR A 982 -53.73 -4.71 62.13
C THR A 982 -53.24 -3.35 61.67
N ARG A 983 -52.06 -2.98 62.14
CA ARG A 983 -51.34 -1.80 61.69
C ARG A 983 -49.85 -2.01 61.73
N PHE A 984 -49.13 -1.25 60.92
CA PHE A 984 -47.68 -1.17 61.00
C PHE A 984 -47.17 0.24 60.76
N ALA A 985 -45.98 0.52 61.31
CA ALA A 985 -45.33 1.82 61.24
C ALA A 985 -43.82 1.68 61.07
N LYS A 986 -43.18 2.69 60.48
CA LYS A 986 -41.71 2.88 60.52
C LYS A 986 -41.28 3.11 61.97
N ALA A 987 -40.11 2.61 62.37
CA ALA A 987 -39.58 2.86 63.72
C ALA A 987 -39.45 4.36 64.08
N ASN A 988 -39.25 5.22 63.09
CA ASN A 988 -39.15 6.67 63.25
C ASN A 988 -40.51 7.41 63.17
N TRP A 989 -41.62 6.70 62.94
CA TRP A 989 -42.96 7.26 62.77
C TRP A 989 -43.10 8.30 61.65
N SER A 990 -42.27 8.26 60.60
CA SER A 990 -42.50 9.06 59.40
C SER A 990 -43.69 8.51 58.59
N GLY A 991 -44.29 9.39 57.78
CA GLY A 991 -45.43 9.06 56.92
C GLY A 991 -45.14 7.98 55.87
N PHE A 992 -46.20 7.28 55.46
CA PHE A 992 -46.24 6.46 54.24
C PHE A 992 -46.97 7.23 53.12
N ASP A 993 -46.72 6.82 51.88
CA ASP A 993 -47.55 7.20 50.74
C ASP A 993 -48.31 5.96 50.27
N GLU A 994 -49.51 5.74 50.82
CA GLU A 994 -50.28 4.55 50.48
C GLU A 994 -50.85 4.60 49.05
N THR A 995 -50.77 5.75 48.35
CA THR A 995 -51.36 5.87 47.00
C THR A 995 -50.64 5.05 45.94
N ASN A 996 -49.40 4.64 46.22
CA ASN A 996 -48.58 3.81 45.35
C ASN A 996 -48.64 2.31 45.74
N ASP A 997 -49.34 1.95 46.82
CA ASP A 997 -49.38 0.59 47.35
C ASP A 997 -50.32 -0.29 46.53
N TYR A 998 -49.85 -1.48 46.16
CA TYR A 998 -50.64 -2.43 45.37
C TYR A 998 -51.94 -2.82 46.10
N SER A 999 -51.86 -3.05 47.43
CA SER A 999 -53.00 -3.45 48.23
C SER A 999 -53.90 -2.29 48.72
N TYR A 1000 -53.51 -1.03 48.56
CA TYR A 1000 -54.29 0.10 49.06
C TYR A 1000 -55.48 0.44 48.16
N ASP A 1001 -56.63 0.74 48.78
CA ASP A 1001 -57.80 1.29 48.10
C ASP A 1001 -58.62 2.14 49.08
N SER A 1002 -58.44 3.46 48.99
CA SER A 1002 -59.13 4.47 49.81
C SER A 1002 -60.67 4.40 49.76
N SER A 1003 -61.24 3.76 48.72
CA SER A 1003 -62.70 3.61 48.59
C SER A 1003 -63.27 2.52 49.51
N LYS A 1004 -62.44 1.64 50.06
CA LYS A 1004 -62.84 0.47 50.87
C LYS A 1004 -63.07 0.86 52.32
N THR A 1005 -64.01 1.76 52.59
CA THR A 1005 -64.35 2.24 53.95
C THR A 1005 -65.18 1.26 54.79
N SER A 1006 -65.57 0.11 54.22
CA SER A 1006 -66.25 -1.02 54.88
C SER A 1006 -65.70 -2.35 54.36
N TYR A 1007 -65.82 -3.43 55.14
CA TYR A 1007 -65.38 -4.76 54.72
C TYR A 1007 -66.05 -5.18 53.41
N THR A 1008 -65.24 -5.34 52.36
CA THR A 1008 -65.65 -5.79 51.03
C THR A 1008 -64.53 -6.61 50.42
N THR A 1009 -64.83 -7.41 49.40
CA THR A 1009 -63.81 -8.18 48.70
C THR A 1009 -62.74 -7.27 48.10
N HIS A 1010 -61.49 -7.71 48.21
CA HIS A 1010 -60.33 -7.05 47.61
C HIS A 1010 -59.37 -8.12 47.12
N ASP A 1011 -59.10 -8.10 45.81
CA ASP A 1011 -58.29 -9.10 45.11
C ASP A 1011 -56.81 -8.71 45.04
N LYS A 1012 -56.44 -7.50 45.47
CA LYS A 1012 -55.04 -7.06 45.58
C LYS A 1012 -54.39 -7.35 46.93
N ILE A 1013 -55.07 -8.06 47.81
CA ILE A 1013 -54.49 -8.64 49.03
C ILE A 1013 -54.60 -10.16 48.89
N THR A 1014 -53.48 -10.85 49.04
CA THR A 1014 -53.43 -12.29 48.73
C THR A 1014 -53.56 -13.14 49.98
N LEU A 1015 -54.26 -14.27 49.84
CA LEU A 1015 -54.43 -15.28 50.89
C LEU A 1015 -53.82 -16.59 50.41
N TYR A 1016 -53.07 -17.25 51.30
CA TYR A 1016 -52.41 -18.51 51.03
C TYR A 1016 -52.91 -19.58 52.00
N ARG A 1017 -52.91 -20.84 51.54
CA ARG A 1017 -53.13 -22.02 52.37
C ARG A 1017 -51.97 -22.99 52.20
N SER A 1018 -51.29 -23.32 53.29
CA SER A 1018 -50.11 -24.19 53.31
C SER A 1018 -49.04 -23.74 52.30
N GLY A 1019 -48.90 -22.42 52.11
CA GLY A 1019 -47.95 -21.80 51.18
C GLY A 1019 -48.43 -21.63 49.74
N GLY A 1020 -49.58 -22.21 49.34
CA GLY A 1020 -50.16 -22.02 48.01
C GLY A 1020 -51.14 -20.84 47.96
N LEU A 1021 -51.06 -19.99 46.92
CA LEU A 1021 -51.99 -18.88 46.70
C LEU A 1021 -53.40 -19.44 46.43
N ILE A 1022 -54.38 -18.99 47.21
CA ILE A 1022 -55.78 -19.42 47.09
C ILE A 1022 -56.75 -18.27 46.83
N TRP A 1023 -56.39 -17.02 47.10
CA TRP A 1023 -57.23 -15.86 46.78
C TRP A 1023 -56.37 -14.62 46.51
N GLY A 1024 -56.87 -13.76 45.62
CA GLY A 1024 -56.19 -12.55 45.18
C GLY A 1024 -55.14 -12.78 44.10
N ALA A 1025 -54.60 -11.70 43.56
CA ALA A 1025 -53.54 -11.68 42.57
C ALA A 1025 -52.28 -11.06 43.17
N GLU A 1026 -51.16 -11.76 43.14
CA GLU A 1026 -49.86 -11.18 43.49
C GLU A 1026 -49.51 -10.06 42.51
N PRO A 1027 -48.83 -8.98 42.95
CA PRO A 1027 -48.32 -7.99 42.02
C PRO A 1027 -47.32 -8.66 41.09
N VAL A 1028 -47.52 -8.51 39.78
CA VAL A 1028 -46.47 -8.78 38.80
C VAL A 1028 -45.47 -7.64 38.95
N ALA A 1029 -44.17 -7.96 38.99
CA ALA A 1029 -43.13 -6.95 39.04
C ALA A 1029 -43.48 -5.87 38.01
N PRO A 1030 -43.63 -4.59 38.41
CA PRO A 1030 -43.62 -3.56 37.40
C PRO A 1030 -42.32 -3.81 36.65
N VAL A 1031 -42.41 -4.00 35.32
CA VAL A 1031 -41.26 -3.64 34.48
C VAL A 1031 -40.88 -2.30 35.05
N LYS A 1032 -39.67 -2.19 35.60
CA LYS A 1032 -39.10 -0.90 35.81
C LYS A 1032 -39.14 -0.30 34.41
N SER A 1033 -40.21 0.43 34.11
CA SER A 1033 -40.00 1.74 33.56
C SER A 1033 -39.01 2.30 34.56
N GLN A 1034 -37.75 2.20 34.18
CA GLN A 1034 -37.00 3.41 34.17
C GLN A 1034 -37.99 4.44 33.59
N GLN A 1035 -38.69 5.15 34.47
CA GLN A 1035 -38.44 6.56 34.46
C GLN A 1035 -36.92 6.71 34.49
N ILE A 1036 -36.33 6.57 33.30
CA ILE A 1036 -35.54 7.65 32.78
C ILE A 1036 -36.50 8.81 33.00
N GLU A 1037 -36.40 9.48 34.15
CA GLU A 1037 -36.50 10.92 34.09
C GLU A 1037 -35.52 11.26 32.99
N ASN A 1038 -36.08 11.38 31.79
CA ASN A 1038 -35.41 12.02 30.71
C ASN A 1038 -35.35 13.45 31.21
N THR A 1039 -34.31 13.71 32.00
CA THR A 1039 -33.73 15.01 32.27
C THR A 1039 -33.14 15.57 30.98
N ALA A 1040 -33.48 15.02 29.81
CA ALA A 1040 -33.60 15.78 28.59
C ALA A 1040 -34.32 17.09 28.89
N LEU A 1041 -33.54 18.16 28.75
CA LEU A 1041 -33.96 19.54 28.78
C LEU A 1041 -35.21 19.70 27.89
N LYS A 1042 -36.40 19.81 28.50
CA LYS A 1042 -37.64 20.07 27.76
C LYS A 1042 -37.69 21.53 27.42
N VAL A 1043 -37.33 21.84 26.18
CA VAL A 1043 -37.33 23.20 25.64
C VAL A 1043 -38.67 23.48 24.97
N THR A 1044 -39.36 24.51 25.41
CA THR A 1044 -40.53 25.08 24.71
C THR A 1044 -40.16 26.43 24.13
N VAL A 1045 -40.60 26.69 22.90
CA VAL A 1045 -40.32 27.92 22.16
C VAL A 1045 -41.64 28.60 21.84
N SER A 1046 -41.81 29.85 22.25
CA SER A 1046 -43.08 30.56 22.07
C SER A 1046 -42.86 32.08 21.94
N PRO A 1047 -43.60 32.75 21.03
CA PRO A 1047 -44.51 32.18 20.03
C PRO A 1047 -43.75 31.49 18.89
N ASN A 1048 -44.36 30.46 18.29
CA ASN A 1048 -43.87 29.81 17.06
C ASN A 1048 -45.10 29.53 16.17
N PRO A 1049 -45.38 30.36 15.13
CA PRO A 1049 -44.45 31.27 14.48
C PRO A 1049 -44.05 32.51 15.30
N VAL A 1050 -42.78 32.91 15.24
CA VAL A 1050 -42.20 34.07 15.94
C VAL A 1050 -42.18 35.30 15.03
N VAL A 1051 -42.68 36.43 15.52
CA VAL A 1051 -42.62 37.68 14.75
C VAL A 1051 -41.36 38.48 15.11
N ASN A 1052 -41.19 38.85 16.37
CA ASN A 1052 -40.06 39.69 16.81
C ASN A 1052 -39.25 39.03 17.93
N ASP A 1053 -39.89 38.55 19.00
CA ASP A 1053 -39.20 37.94 20.14
C ASP A 1053 -39.60 36.48 20.32
N LEU A 1054 -38.62 35.59 20.40
CA LEU A 1054 -38.82 34.19 20.77
C LEU A 1054 -38.45 33.98 22.24
N THR A 1055 -39.34 33.39 23.03
CA THR A 1055 -39.03 32.97 24.40
C THR A 1055 -38.78 31.46 24.43
N LEU A 1056 -37.62 31.07 24.95
CA LEU A 1056 -37.26 29.71 25.29
C LEU A 1056 -37.55 29.49 26.77
N ASN A 1057 -38.37 28.49 27.12
CA ASN A 1057 -38.56 28.05 28.51
C ASN A 1057 -38.14 26.59 28.65
N THR A 1058 -37.44 26.27 29.73
CA THR A 1058 -36.98 24.91 30.04
C THR A 1058 -37.52 24.40 31.37
N ASN A 1059 -37.55 23.08 31.56
CA ASN A 1059 -37.93 22.44 32.82
C ASN A 1059 -36.77 22.36 33.85
N SER A 1060 -35.61 22.91 33.51
CA SER A 1060 -34.41 22.97 34.36
C SER A 1060 -33.55 24.18 33.99
N SER A 1061 -32.59 24.53 34.86
CA SER A 1061 -31.73 25.70 34.66
C SER A 1061 -30.83 25.59 33.43
N LEU A 1062 -30.74 26.67 32.65
CA LEU A 1062 -29.85 26.86 31.52
C LEU A 1062 -28.47 27.41 31.92
N LYS A 1063 -28.14 27.49 33.21
CA LYS A 1063 -26.82 27.99 33.62
C LYS A 1063 -25.70 27.18 32.95
N HIS A 1064 -24.80 27.89 32.29
CA HIS A 1064 -23.71 27.40 31.44
C HIS A 1064 -24.11 26.70 30.13
N ALA A 1065 -25.37 26.84 29.69
CA ALA A 1065 -25.81 26.36 28.38
C ALA A 1065 -25.46 27.36 27.27
N SER A 1066 -25.08 26.84 26.10
CA SER A 1066 -24.93 27.59 24.86
C SER A 1066 -26.24 27.56 24.07
N VAL A 1067 -26.80 28.71 23.73
CA VAL A 1067 -27.98 28.84 22.86
C VAL A 1067 -27.56 29.46 21.54
N LYS A 1068 -27.86 28.79 20.44
CA LYS A 1068 -27.51 29.19 19.08
C LYS A 1068 -28.74 29.19 18.17
N VAL A 1069 -28.87 30.18 17.29
CA VAL A 1069 -29.91 30.20 16.25
C VAL A 1069 -29.23 30.10 14.89
N THR A 1070 -29.62 29.10 14.11
CA THR A 1070 -29.11 28.88 12.75
C THR A 1070 -30.24 28.77 11.74
N ASP A 1071 -29.95 28.95 10.45
CA ASP A 1071 -30.84 28.47 9.37
C ASP A 1071 -30.48 27.03 8.97
N PHE A 1072 -31.10 26.51 7.91
CA PHE A 1072 -30.86 25.15 7.40
C PHE A 1072 -29.44 24.94 6.85
N SER A 1073 -28.73 26.01 6.48
CA SER A 1073 -27.32 25.95 6.04
C SER A 1073 -26.32 25.92 7.21
N GLY A 1074 -26.81 26.03 8.46
CA GLY A 1074 -25.98 26.11 9.66
C GLY A 1074 -25.41 27.52 9.93
N LYS A 1075 -25.76 28.52 9.10
CA LYS A 1075 -25.34 29.91 9.31
C LYS A 1075 -25.87 30.43 10.63
N ILE A 1076 -24.99 30.99 11.44
CA ILE A 1076 -25.28 31.41 12.82
C ILE A 1076 -25.78 32.85 12.83
N PHE A 1077 -26.97 33.06 13.35
CA PHE A 1077 -27.57 34.39 13.48
C PHE A 1077 -27.54 34.92 14.92
N TYR A 1078 -27.52 34.02 15.89
CA TYR A 1078 -27.45 34.35 17.31
C TYR A 1078 -26.67 33.27 18.04
N GLU A 1079 -25.80 33.64 18.97
CA GLU A 1079 -25.12 32.71 19.87
C GLU A 1079 -24.91 33.38 21.24
N LYS A 1080 -25.27 32.68 22.31
CA LYS A 1080 -25.12 33.19 23.68
C LYS A 1080 -24.87 32.07 24.68
N GLN A 1081 -23.91 32.31 25.57
CA GLN A 1081 -23.71 31.51 26.78
C GLN A 1081 -24.56 32.08 27.92
N VAL A 1082 -25.41 31.24 28.51
CA VAL A 1082 -26.27 31.62 29.64
C VAL A 1082 -25.46 31.50 30.93
N GLN A 1083 -25.13 32.62 31.58
CA GLN A 1083 -24.28 32.62 32.78
C GLN A 1083 -25.07 32.60 34.10
N ASN A 1084 -26.31 33.07 34.06
CA ASN A 1084 -27.17 33.16 35.25
C ASN A 1084 -28.01 31.90 35.39
N ASP A 1085 -28.36 31.57 36.64
CA ASP A 1085 -29.28 30.49 36.94
C ASP A 1085 -30.71 30.88 36.53
N THR A 1086 -31.14 30.41 35.35
CA THR A 1086 -32.44 30.74 34.76
C THR A 1086 -32.93 29.62 33.88
N ASP A 1087 -34.24 29.39 33.87
CA ASP A 1087 -34.97 28.45 33.02
C ASP A 1087 -35.62 29.14 31.80
N MET A 1088 -35.30 30.42 31.56
CA MET A 1088 -35.88 31.21 30.47
C MET A 1088 -34.84 32.07 29.74
N VAL A 1089 -34.87 32.06 28.40
CA VAL A 1089 -34.06 32.94 27.55
C VAL A 1089 -34.93 33.57 26.46
N LYS A 1090 -34.84 34.90 26.31
CA LYS A 1090 -35.47 35.63 25.20
C LYS A 1090 -34.47 35.91 24.09
N LEU A 1091 -34.88 35.65 22.86
CA LEU A 1091 -34.11 35.83 21.64
C LEU A 1091 -34.82 36.84 20.73
N ASP A 1092 -34.08 37.85 20.27
CA ASP A 1092 -34.59 38.84 19.32
C ASP A 1092 -34.42 38.32 17.90
N PHE A 1093 -35.53 38.05 17.24
CA PHE A 1093 -35.62 37.62 15.86
C PHE A 1093 -35.87 38.79 14.91
N THR A 1094 -36.09 40.03 15.37
CA THR A 1094 -36.58 41.18 14.57
C THR A 1094 -35.84 41.39 13.24
N GLN A 1095 -34.53 41.20 13.21
CA GLN A 1095 -33.66 41.39 12.04
C GLN A 1095 -33.59 40.17 11.09
N LEU A 1096 -34.15 39.03 11.49
CA LEU A 1096 -34.21 37.83 10.67
C LEU A 1096 -35.36 37.93 9.66
N GLN A 1097 -35.11 37.42 8.45
CA GLN A 1097 -36.11 37.36 7.39
C GLN A 1097 -37.15 36.26 7.71
N SER A 1098 -38.29 36.26 7.01
CA SER A 1098 -39.26 35.16 7.16
C SER A 1098 -38.64 33.85 6.67
N GLY A 1099 -38.81 32.79 7.44
CA GLY A 1099 -38.13 31.52 7.17
C GLY A 1099 -38.09 30.57 8.36
N ILE A 1100 -37.52 29.38 8.13
CA ILE A 1100 -37.33 28.35 9.15
C ILE A 1100 -35.94 28.49 9.76
N TYR A 1101 -35.89 28.60 11.08
CA TYR A 1101 -34.68 28.69 11.88
C TYR A 1101 -34.65 27.56 12.90
N PHE A 1102 -33.45 27.19 13.35
CA PHE A 1102 -33.21 26.18 14.36
C PHE A 1102 -32.55 26.80 15.57
N VAL A 1103 -33.20 26.69 16.72
CA VAL A 1103 -32.60 27.07 18.00
C VAL A 1103 -31.97 25.83 18.61
N GLN A 1104 -30.64 25.81 18.65
CA GLN A 1104 -29.84 24.77 19.27
C GLN A 1104 -29.46 25.18 20.70
N ILE A 1105 -29.67 24.31 21.67
CA ILE A 1105 -29.33 24.53 23.07
C ILE A 1105 -28.41 23.39 23.50
N ARG A 1106 -27.17 23.71 23.88
CA ARG A 1106 -26.16 22.74 24.29
C ARG A 1106 -25.81 22.95 25.76
N GLN A 1107 -25.97 21.91 26.58
CA GLN A 1107 -25.62 21.91 28.00
C GLN A 1107 -24.83 20.64 28.31
N GLY A 1108 -23.51 20.79 28.51
CA GLY A 1108 -22.59 19.66 28.58
C GLY A 1108 -22.55 18.85 27.27
N GLN A 1109 -22.77 17.54 27.37
CA GLN A 1109 -22.81 16.60 26.23
C GLN A 1109 -24.19 16.60 25.52
N ASN A 1110 -25.23 17.16 26.14
CA ASN A 1110 -26.60 17.14 25.62
C ASN A 1110 -26.88 18.34 24.71
N MET A 1111 -27.49 18.09 23.55
CA MET A 1111 -27.91 19.10 22.58
C MET A 1111 -29.39 18.92 22.25
N THR A 1112 -30.16 20.01 22.32
CA THR A 1112 -31.57 20.04 21.94
C THR A 1112 -31.77 21.06 20.84
N VAL A 1113 -32.44 20.68 19.75
CA VAL A 1113 -32.74 21.58 18.62
C VAL A 1113 -34.23 21.78 18.50
N LYS A 1114 -34.67 23.03 18.31
CA LYS A 1114 -36.07 23.39 18.08
C LYS A 1114 -36.22 24.19 16.80
N GLN A 1115 -37.07 23.71 15.91
CA GLN A 1115 -37.47 24.45 14.73
C GLN A 1115 -38.39 25.61 15.13
N VAL A 1116 -38.10 26.78 14.60
CA VAL A 1116 -38.83 28.03 14.82
C VAL A 1116 -39.12 28.65 13.47
N ILE A 1117 -40.38 28.94 13.21
CA ILE A 1117 -40.85 29.58 11.99
C ILE A 1117 -40.96 31.07 12.27
N LYS A 1118 -40.36 31.92 11.44
CA LYS A 1118 -40.54 33.38 11.50
C LYS A 1118 -41.37 33.89 10.32
#